data_AF-A0A8C5N963-F1
#
_entry.id   AF-A0A8C5N963-F1
#
_cell.length_a   1.000
_cell.length_b   1.000
_cell.length_c   1.000
_cell.angle_alpha   90.00
_cell.angle_beta   90.00
_cell.angle_gamma   90.00
#
_symmetry.space_group_name_H-M   'P 1'
#
loop_
_entity.id
_entity.type
_entity.pdbx_description
1 polymer ?
#
loop_
_entity_poly.entity_id
_entity_poly.type
_entity_poly.pdbx_seq_one_letter_code
_entity_poly.pdbx_strand_id
1 'polypeptide(L)'
;LARCIENNTIVKEPFECPIPEVITCENGLKPILVNRSFIPGVCEGWGDPHYITFDGLYYSYQGNCTYILMQEKTPKIDLTIYVDNVYCDPTEDVSCPRSLIISYQKEVVTLVNHNLLGTPELEVLKNGKPQRLPYLYKGVKIVSTGINLVYEIPILSVTVTFGLAGFRVDIPYKLFGNNTQGHCGTCNNDQKDDCMLPGGLTIKDCALMADYWPAIDISQEKCPQPTVPPTGNPEPQPSLAPCKPNSLCDLLYSSPFTACHHVISPEKIYKGCVYDSCHMSNPAVECTSLQTYAASCAQAGVCIYWRNHTKLCSSNCPANMVYKPCGPAEQPTCEDNKYEPTMNYTSEGCFCPEGTKLFNKQSGICVEKCGCLDPEGIPREFNEKFEYKCQDCICEETTKTVVCKPKVCPKPPVTECKEPGFELVSQTDPSNPCCATFVCQCNLSNCPITDLDCPAGFKPTVHFPPGKCCPEQRCEPKRVCVYKESEYQPGSSVPGPECQECTCSHEVDPETGLFIVKCIMKECDRKCQPGYTYMETNPDECCGECVQTHCIVTLNDTTTQLLPPGETWTPPHNKCVYYTCIRSNGALITINSNVVCPSFEESECQPGTIQTAANGCCKVCLEKEKGCKKMSMKIHVTHNNCQSAEMVDMSYCEGPCNTYSIYSQSAEGTTFSCACCKEVHSSNRTVNLLCLNGETIPYSYMHVEECGCGQTSCTKFGVHDRRRRSFTLT
;
A
#
# COMPACT_ATOMS: atom_id res chain seq x y z
N LEU A 1 18.01 -8.69 -86.88
CA LEU A 1 18.30 -7.34 -87.41
C LEU A 1 17.22 -6.98 -88.45
N ALA A 2 16.80 -5.72 -88.54
CA ALA A 2 15.86 -5.30 -89.58
C ALA A 2 16.54 -4.27 -90.48
N ARG A 3 16.55 -4.50 -91.79
CA ARG A 3 16.97 -3.51 -92.79
C ARG A 3 15.78 -3.12 -93.66
N CYS A 4 15.62 -1.82 -93.87
CA CYS A 4 14.67 -1.32 -94.86
C CYS A 4 15.36 -1.42 -96.23
N ILE A 5 14.80 -2.23 -97.12
CA ILE A 5 15.07 -2.12 -98.56
C ILE A 5 13.94 -1.29 -99.18
N GLU A 6 14.25 -0.64 -100.31
CA GLU A 6 13.42 0.37 -100.95
C GLU A 6 11.92 -0.01 -101.06
N ASN A 7 11.05 1.01 -101.16
CA ASN A 7 9.58 0.88 -101.08
C ASN A 7 9.05 0.36 -99.74
N ASN A 8 9.54 0.90 -98.61
CA ASN A 8 9.04 0.56 -97.25
C ASN A 8 9.05 -0.94 -96.93
N THR A 9 9.88 -1.73 -97.61
CA THR A 9 9.92 -3.18 -97.44
C THR A 9 10.98 -3.51 -96.39
N ILE A 10 10.52 -3.91 -95.21
CA ILE A 10 11.42 -4.25 -94.11
C ILE A 10 11.77 -5.73 -94.19
N VAL A 11 13.05 -6.03 -94.45
CA VAL A 11 13.58 -7.39 -94.33
C VAL A 11 14.07 -7.60 -92.91
N LYS A 12 13.50 -8.62 -92.25
CA LYS A 12 13.92 -9.08 -90.93
C LYS A 12 14.84 -10.27 -91.12
N GLU A 13 16.13 -10.06 -90.91
CA GLU A 13 17.11 -11.15 -90.86
C GLU A 13 17.21 -11.65 -89.41
N PRO A 14 17.13 -12.96 -89.16
CA PRO A 14 17.39 -13.53 -87.84
C PRO A 14 18.79 -13.12 -87.40
N PHE A 15 18.88 -12.45 -86.25
CA PHE A 15 20.17 -12.16 -85.62
C PHE A 15 20.29 -13.11 -84.45
N GLU A 16 21.17 -14.10 -84.58
CA GLU A 16 21.52 -14.97 -83.46
C GLU A 16 22.38 -14.16 -82.48
N CYS A 17 21.85 -13.95 -81.28
CA CYS A 17 22.63 -13.37 -80.19
C CYS A 17 23.79 -14.33 -79.88
N PRO A 18 25.04 -13.83 -79.76
CA PRO A 18 26.13 -14.64 -79.25
C PRO A 18 25.71 -15.25 -77.91
N ILE A 19 25.97 -16.54 -77.70
CA ILE A 19 25.79 -17.18 -76.40
C ILE A 19 26.70 -16.41 -75.41
N PRO A 20 26.16 -15.81 -74.34
CA PRO A 20 26.99 -15.15 -73.34
C PRO A 20 27.96 -16.18 -72.76
N GLU A 21 29.25 -15.87 -72.72
CA GLU A 21 30.20 -16.67 -71.96
C GLU A 21 29.71 -16.76 -70.51
N VAL A 22 29.63 -17.99 -69.98
CA VAL A 22 29.24 -18.22 -68.59
C VAL A 22 30.40 -17.75 -67.73
N ILE A 23 30.30 -16.55 -67.17
CA ILE A 23 31.27 -16.04 -66.19
C ILE A 23 31.08 -16.84 -64.90
N THR A 24 32.18 -17.36 -64.36
CA THR A 24 32.22 -17.95 -63.01
C THR A 24 32.80 -16.92 -62.05
N CYS A 25 32.09 -16.64 -60.96
CA CYS A 25 32.59 -15.76 -59.91
C CYS A 25 33.49 -16.56 -58.95
N GLU A 26 34.72 -16.10 -58.70
CA GLU A 26 35.67 -16.71 -57.75
C GLU A 26 35.11 -16.75 -56.33
N ASN A 27 34.25 -15.78 -55.98
CA ASN A 27 33.54 -15.79 -54.70
C ASN A 27 32.47 -16.89 -54.57
N GLY A 28 32.17 -17.61 -55.66
CA GLY A 28 31.19 -18.69 -55.71
C GLY A 28 29.73 -18.23 -55.81
N LEU A 29 29.48 -16.91 -55.89
CA LEU A 29 28.14 -16.36 -56.07
C LEU A 29 27.68 -16.48 -57.53
N LYS A 30 26.36 -16.47 -57.73
CA LYS A 30 25.79 -16.46 -59.08
C LYS A 30 26.03 -15.09 -59.75
N PRO A 31 26.52 -15.05 -60.99
CA PRO A 31 26.68 -13.79 -61.73
C PRO A 31 25.33 -13.08 -61.92
N ILE A 32 25.34 -11.75 -61.84
CA ILE A 32 24.15 -10.93 -62.07
C ILE A 32 24.14 -10.48 -63.54
N LEU A 33 23.10 -10.84 -64.29
CA LEU A 33 22.94 -10.46 -65.70
C LEU A 33 22.29 -9.08 -65.84
N VAL A 34 23.08 -8.02 -66.06
CA VAL A 34 22.57 -6.68 -66.40
C VAL A 34 23.41 -6.11 -67.53
N ASN A 35 22.94 -6.11 -68.78
CA ASN A 35 23.70 -5.64 -69.97
C ASN A 35 25.09 -6.28 -70.24
N ARG A 36 25.58 -7.14 -69.34
CA ARG A 36 26.67 -8.12 -69.33
C ARG A 36 26.57 -8.89 -68.00
N SER A 37 27.17 -10.07 -67.90
CA SER A 37 27.31 -10.76 -66.61
C SER A 37 28.27 -9.94 -65.74
N PHE A 38 27.82 -9.52 -64.56
CA PHE A 38 28.61 -8.81 -63.56
C PHE A 38 28.79 -9.67 -62.31
N ILE A 39 29.90 -9.43 -61.62
CA ILE A 39 30.35 -10.19 -60.46
C ILE A 39 29.87 -9.42 -59.23
N PRO A 40 28.98 -9.97 -58.39
CA PRO A 40 28.58 -9.27 -57.17
C PRO A 40 29.78 -9.17 -56.21
N GLY A 41 30.12 -7.96 -55.78
CA GLY A 41 31.17 -7.75 -54.78
C GLY A 41 30.56 -7.84 -53.38
N VAL A 42 30.85 -8.93 -52.67
CA VAL A 42 30.34 -9.17 -51.32
C VAL A 42 31.49 -9.42 -50.37
N CYS A 43 31.65 -8.57 -49.36
CA CYS A 43 32.60 -8.77 -48.27
C CYS A 43 31.84 -9.04 -46.98
N GLU A 44 32.25 -10.04 -46.22
CA GLU A 44 31.59 -10.46 -44.98
C GLU A 44 32.62 -10.60 -43.87
N GLY A 45 32.21 -10.33 -42.63
CA GLY A 45 32.98 -10.68 -41.46
C GLY A 45 32.08 -11.03 -40.30
N TRP A 46 32.43 -12.05 -39.54
CA TRP A 46 31.65 -12.54 -38.41
C TRP A 46 32.56 -13.05 -37.32
N GLY A 47 32.11 -12.93 -36.07
CA GLY A 47 32.84 -13.42 -34.90
C GLY A 47 34.25 -12.83 -34.68
N ASP A 48 34.72 -11.92 -35.55
CA ASP A 48 36.10 -11.41 -35.67
C ASP A 48 37.14 -12.29 -34.95
N PRO A 49 37.49 -13.39 -35.63
CA PRO A 49 38.50 -13.08 -36.62
C PRO A 49 38.13 -13.33 -38.07
N HIS A 50 36.92 -13.76 -38.41
CA HIS A 50 36.66 -14.27 -39.76
C HIS A 50 36.30 -13.18 -40.77
N TYR A 51 36.98 -13.19 -41.92
CA TYR A 51 36.72 -12.32 -43.07
C TYR A 51 36.59 -13.15 -44.35
N ILE A 52 35.69 -12.70 -45.23
CA ILE A 52 35.60 -13.11 -46.63
C ILE A 52 35.70 -11.84 -47.49
N THR A 53 36.71 -11.77 -48.35
CA THR A 53 36.93 -10.64 -49.28
C THR A 53 35.88 -10.59 -50.39
N PHE A 54 35.85 -9.51 -51.17
CA PHE A 54 34.92 -9.36 -52.31
C PHE A 54 35.01 -10.49 -53.33
N ASP A 55 36.22 -11.03 -53.52
CA ASP A 55 36.50 -12.13 -54.45
C ASP A 55 36.46 -13.52 -53.76
N GLY A 56 36.15 -13.53 -52.47
CA GLY A 56 35.81 -14.71 -51.70
C GLY A 56 36.98 -15.39 -51.00
N LEU A 57 38.14 -14.76 -50.89
CA LEU A 57 39.24 -15.28 -50.09
C LEU A 57 38.83 -15.25 -48.60
N TYR A 58 38.96 -16.39 -47.92
CA TYR A 58 38.72 -16.50 -46.48
C TYR A 58 40.03 -16.38 -45.71
N TYR A 59 40.05 -15.57 -44.66
CA TYR A 59 41.16 -15.48 -43.72
C TYR A 59 40.67 -15.13 -42.31
N SER A 60 41.53 -15.35 -41.32
CA SER A 60 41.28 -15.00 -39.92
C SER A 60 42.26 -13.92 -39.45
N TYR A 61 41.78 -12.85 -38.80
CA TYR A 61 42.60 -11.77 -38.25
C TYR A 61 42.06 -11.29 -36.88
N GLN A 62 42.93 -11.20 -35.87
CA GLN A 62 42.56 -10.74 -34.52
C GLN A 62 43.27 -9.42 -34.18
N GLY A 63 42.64 -8.29 -34.51
CA GLY A 63 43.19 -6.97 -34.23
C GLY A 63 42.19 -6.11 -33.47
N ASN A 64 42.64 -5.41 -32.44
CA ASN A 64 41.79 -4.66 -31.48
C ASN A 64 41.72 -3.15 -31.76
N CYS A 65 41.77 -2.78 -33.03
CA CYS A 65 41.96 -1.42 -33.48
C CYS A 65 40.91 -1.04 -34.53
N THR A 66 40.91 0.23 -34.94
CA THR A 66 40.14 0.65 -36.11
C THR A 66 40.95 0.45 -37.39
N TYR A 67 40.40 -0.30 -38.35
CA TYR A 67 41.05 -0.64 -39.61
C TYR A 67 40.22 -0.19 -40.82
N ILE A 68 40.89 0.00 -41.95
CA ILE A 68 40.25 0.27 -43.24
C ILE A 68 39.70 -1.06 -43.76
N LEU A 69 38.39 -1.23 -43.62
CA LEU A 69 37.68 -2.40 -44.15
C LEU A 69 37.66 -2.34 -45.68
N MET A 70 37.27 -1.19 -46.22
CA MET A 70 37.27 -0.93 -47.66
C MET A 70 37.40 0.57 -47.93
N GLN A 71 38.27 0.92 -48.87
CA GLN A 71 38.30 2.27 -49.45
C GLN A 71 38.53 2.20 -50.96
N GLU A 72 38.20 3.29 -51.65
CA GLU A 72 38.49 3.41 -53.07
C GLU A 72 39.99 3.62 -53.34
N LYS A 73 40.57 2.88 -54.30
CA LYS A 73 41.94 3.13 -54.79
C LYS A 73 42.06 4.53 -55.38
N THR A 74 41.05 4.92 -56.15
CA THR A 74 40.86 6.28 -56.67
C THR A 74 39.46 6.76 -56.28
N PRO A 75 39.32 7.81 -55.46
CA PRO A 75 38.05 8.25 -54.91
C PRO A 75 37.16 8.89 -56.00
N LYS A 76 36.32 8.06 -56.64
CA LYS A 76 35.30 8.44 -57.61
C LYS A 76 33.97 8.72 -56.94
N ILE A 77 33.58 7.89 -55.97
CA ILE A 77 32.30 7.99 -55.25
C ILE A 77 32.50 8.59 -53.85
N ASP A 78 33.73 8.59 -53.33
CA ASP A 78 34.10 9.06 -52.00
C ASP A 78 33.44 8.21 -50.90
N LEU A 79 33.54 6.87 -51.05
CA LEU A 79 33.12 5.88 -50.07
C LEU A 79 34.33 5.21 -49.40
N THR A 80 34.36 5.29 -48.07
CA THR A 80 35.28 4.53 -47.21
C THR A 80 34.50 3.90 -46.06
N ILE A 81 34.81 2.65 -45.76
CA ILE A 81 34.22 1.87 -44.66
C ILE A 81 35.37 1.41 -43.77
N TYR A 82 35.24 1.69 -42.48
CA TYR A 82 36.16 1.25 -41.45
C TYR A 82 35.46 0.26 -40.53
N VAL A 83 36.24 -0.69 -40.01
CA VAL A 83 35.81 -1.62 -38.97
C VAL A 83 36.54 -1.27 -37.70
N ASP A 84 35.79 -1.05 -36.63
CA ASP A 84 36.32 -0.74 -35.29
C ASP A 84 36.21 -1.99 -34.43
N ASN A 85 37.35 -2.62 -34.20
CA ASN A 85 37.44 -3.86 -33.46
C ASN A 85 37.91 -3.62 -32.03
N VAL A 86 37.42 -4.43 -31.09
CA VAL A 86 37.81 -4.39 -29.68
C VAL A 86 37.93 -5.80 -29.14
N TYR A 87 38.71 -6.01 -28.08
CA TYR A 87 38.66 -7.27 -27.36
C TYR A 87 37.34 -7.38 -26.60
N CYS A 88 36.47 -8.29 -27.05
CA CYS A 88 35.15 -8.54 -26.45
C CYS A 88 35.22 -9.60 -25.35
N ASP A 89 36.20 -10.50 -25.41
CA ASP A 89 36.48 -11.44 -24.33
C ASP A 89 37.81 -11.06 -23.65
N PRO A 90 37.79 -10.62 -22.37
CA PRO A 90 38.99 -10.21 -21.65
C PRO A 90 39.87 -11.38 -21.20
N THR A 91 39.45 -12.63 -21.41
CA THR A 91 40.18 -13.85 -21.00
C THR A 91 40.84 -14.56 -22.17
N GLU A 92 40.23 -14.49 -23.35
CA GLU A 92 40.70 -15.18 -24.57
C GLU A 92 41.34 -14.21 -25.59
N ASP A 93 41.40 -12.90 -25.29
CA ASP A 93 41.91 -11.83 -26.18
C ASP A 93 41.24 -11.85 -27.57
N VAL A 94 39.96 -12.20 -27.61
CA VAL A 94 39.19 -12.37 -28.84
C VAL A 94 38.67 -11.03 -29.31
N SER A 95 38.91 -10.74 -30.59
CA SER A 95 38.46 -9.51 -31.23
C SER A 95 36.98 -9.59 -31.62
N CYS A 96 36.26 -8.48 -31.56
CA CYS A 96 34.90 -8.36 -32.07
C CYS A 96 34.72 -7.01 -32.74
N PRO A 97 33.93 -6.93 -33.83
CA PRO A 97 33.62 -5.65 -34.43
C PRO A 97 32.61 -4.92 -33.55
N ARG A 98 33.03 -3.83 -32.92
CA ARG A 98 32.17 -2.96 -32.10
C ARG A 98 31.32 -2.03 -32.96
N SER A 99 31.91 -1.52 -34.03
CA SER A 99 31.21 -0.62 -34.94
C SER A 99 31.73 -0.68 -36.37
N LEU A 100 30.86 -0.31 -37.32
CA LEU A 100 31.29 0.11 -38.65
C LEU A 100 31.16 1.62 -38.77
N ILE A 101 32.21 2.25 -39.29
CA ILE A 101 32.24 3.69 -39.55
C ILE A 101 32.22 3.85 -41.06
N ILE A 102 31.20 4.53 -41.59
CA ILE A 102 30.96 4.70 -43.02
C ILE A 102 31.09 6.18 -43.33
N SER A 103 32.10 6.51 -44.15
CA SER A 103 32.29 7.84 -44.72
C SER A 103 31.80 7.83 -46.16
N TYR A 104 30.79 8.64 -46.46
CA TYR A 104 30.25 8.82 -47.80
C TYR A 104 30.08 10.30 -48.11
N GLN A 105 30.75 10.80 -49.17
CA GLN A 105 30.75 12.22 -49.54
C GLN A 105 31.11 13.14 -48.35
N LYS A 106 32.12 12.73 -47.57
CA LYS A 106 32.60 13.40 -46.33
C LYS A 106 31.60 13.45 -45.16
N GLU A 107 30.47 12.74 -45.25
CA GLU A 107 29.56 12.56 -44.13
C GLU A 107 29.88 11.24 -43.44
N VAL A 108 30.09 11.29 -42.12
CA VAL A 108 30.46 10.12 -41.33
C VAL A 108 29.27 9.63 -40.52
N VAL A 109 28.94 8.35 -40.69
CA VAL A 109 27.94 7.63 -39.90
C VAL A 109 28.57 6.39 -39.29
N THR A 110 28.32 6.18 -38.00
CA THR A 110 28.76 5.00 -37.27
C THR A 110 27.56 4.13 -36.93
N LEU A 111 27.63 2.85 -37.30
CA LEU A 111 26.72 1.80 -36.87
C LEU A 111 27.39 1.09 -35.69
N VAL A 112 26.84 1.18 -34.48
CA VAL A 112 27.47 0.65 -33.26
C VAL A 112 26.61 -0.40 -32.59
N ASN A 113 27.26 -1.43 -32.04
CA ASN A 113 26.65 -2.37 -31.12
C ASN A 113 27.34 -2.21 -29.76
N HIS A 114 26.61 -1.68 -28.78
CA HIS A 114 27.14 -1.45 -27.44
C HIS A 114 27.26 -2.74 -26.62
N ASN A 115 26.51 -3.79 -27.00
CA ASN A 115 26.54 -5.08 -26.33
C ASN A 115 27.04 -6.20 -27.25
N LEU A 116 28.32 -6.53 -27.13
CA LEU A 116 28.98 -7.56 -27.94
C LEU A 116 28.76 -8.99 -27.39
N LEU A 117 28.29 -9.11 -26.14
CA LEU A 117 28.07 -10.39 -25.46
C LEU A 117 26.59 -10.52 -25.07
N GLY A 118 25.73 -10.80 -26.05
CA GLY A 118 24.32 -11.14 -25.80
C GLY A 118 23.33 -10.50 -26.76
N THR A 119 22.28 -9.88 -26.21
CA THR A 119 21.24 -9.21 -27.02
C THR A 119 21.82 -7.93 -27.61
N PRO A 120 21.72 -7.71 -28.94
CA PRO A 120 22.37 -6.58 -29.60
C PRO A 120 21.76 -5.25 -29.13
N GLU A 121 22.63 -4.29 -28.79
CA GLU A 121 22.26 -2.93 -28.40
C GLU A 121 22.72 -1.97 -29.50
N LEU A 122 21.86 -1.80 -30.50
CA LEU A 122 22.21 -1.16 -31.76
C LEU A 122 21.86 0.34 -31.76
N GLU A 123 22.81 1.16 -32.15
CA GLU A 123 22.63 2.60 -32.28
C GLU A 123 23.28 3.14 -33.56
N VAL A 124 22.72 4.21 -34.11
CA VAL A 124 23.28 4.92 -35.26
C VAL A 124 23.72 6.32 -34.83
N LEU A 125 25.00 6.61 -35.01
CA LEU A 125 25.58 7.90 -34.71
C LEU A 125 25.93 8.63 -36.00
N LYS A 126 25.46 9.87 -36.15
CA LYS A 126 25.95 10.77 -37.20
C LYS A 126 26.77 11.88 -36.55
N ASN A 127 28.04 12.00 -36.92
CA ASN A 127 28.99 12.94 -36.30
C ASN A 127 28.95 12.88 -34.76
N GLY A 128 28.90 11.66 -34.21
CA GLY A 128 28.85 11.40 -32.76
C GLY A 128 27.50 11.63 -32.07
N LYS A 129 26.41 11.92 -32.82
CA LYS A 129 25.07 12.14 -32.24
C LYS A 129 24.08 11.02 -32.60
N PRO A 130 23.35 10.47 -31.62
CA PRO A 130 22.31 9.45 -31.87
C PRO A 130 21.23 9.91 -32.85
N GLN A 131 20.81 9.00 -33.74
CA GLN A 131 19.76 9.24 -34.72
C GLN A 131 18.56 8.32 -34.49
N ARG A 132 17.35 8.86 -34.73
CA ARG A 132 16.11 8.06 -34.68
C ARG A 132 15.97 7.27 -35.99
N LEU A 133 15.66 5.97 -35.88
CA LEU A 133 15.45 5.10 -37.02
C LEU A 133 13.96 4.96 -37.40
N PRO A 134 13.64 4.78 -38.70
CA PRO A 134 14.55 4.81 -39.84
C PRO A 134 15.13 6.21 -40.06
N TYR A 135 16.39 6.29 -40.46
CA TYR A 135 17.09 7.56 -40.70
C TYR A 135 17.35 7.74 -42.19
N LEU A 136 16.88 8.86 -42.75
CA LEU A 136 17.03 9.21 -44.17
C LEU A 136 17.81 10.53 -44.28
N TYR A 137 18.91 10.55 -45.02
CA TYR A 137 19.68 11.76 -45.26
C TYR A 137 20.39 11.71 -46.62
N LYS A 138 20.31 12.78 -47.42
CA LYS A 138 21.03 12.91 -48.70
C LYS A 138 20.97 11.65 -49.61
N GLY A 139 19.84 10.94 -49.62
CA GLY A 139 19.67 9.71 -50.41
C GLY A 139 20.19 8.42 -49.76
N VAL A 140 20.74 8.48 -48.56
CA VAL A 140 21.10 7.31 -47.72
C VAL A 140 19.92 6.97 -46.81
N LYS A 141 19.63 5.67 -46.68
CA LYS A 141 18.60 5.15 -45.78
C LYS A 141 19.21 4.17 -44.79
N ILE A 142 18.88 4.32 -43.50
CA ILE A 142 19.34 3.42 -42.44
C ILE A 142 18.15 2.91 -41.65
N VAL A 143 18.08 1.60 -41.45
CA VAL A 143 16.99 0.93 -40.74
C VAL A 143 17.54 -0.07 -39.73
N SER A 144 16.74 -0.40 -38.71
CA SER A 144 17.04 -1.48 -37.77
C SER A 144 16.06 -2.62 -37.97
N THR A 145 16.59 -3.84 -38.01
CA THR A 145 15.84 -5.10 -38.04
C THR A 145 15.64 -5.69 -36.65
N GLY A 146 16.10 -4.99 -35.60
CA GLY A 146 16.16 -5.47 -34.22
C GLY A 146 17.45 -6.25 -33.90
N ILE A 147 18.04 -6.94 -34.88
CA ILE A 147 19.31 -7.66 -34.71
C ILE A 147 20.46 -7.12 -35.55
N ASN A 148 20.14 -6.35 -36.61
CA ASN A 148 21.11 -5.69 -37.49
C ASN A 148 20.65 -4.27 -37.84
N LEU A 149 21.63 -3.39 -38.03
CA LEU A 149 21.50 -2.11 -38.72
C LEU A 149 21.81 -2.31 -40.21
N VAL A 150 20.95 -1.80 -41.08
CA VAL A 150 21.14 -1.86 -42.53
C VAL A 150 21.25 -0.44 -43.06
N TYR A 151 22.41 -0.11 -43.62
CA TYR A 151 22.75 1.15 -44.26
C TYR A 151 22.71 0.95 -45.77
N GLU A 152 21.87 1.69 -46.48
CA GLU A 152 21.71 1.58 -47.93
C GLU A 152 21.96 2.93 -48.61
N ILE A 153 22.68 2.91 -49.73
CA ILE A 153 22.73 3.99 -50.70
C ILE A 153 22.00 3.51 -51.97
N PRO A 154 20.67 3.65 -52.07
CA PRO A 154 19.87 3.00 -53.11
C PRO A 154 20.30 3.36 -54.53
N ILE A 155 20.66 4.63 -54.77
CA ILE A 155 21.11 5.11 -56.09
C ILE A 155 22.42 4.46 -56.56
N LEU A 156 23.24 4.00 -55.62
CA LEU A 156 24.49 3.30 -55.89
C LEU A 156 24.38 1.79 -55.71
N SER A 157 23.23 1.26 -55.29
CA SER A 157 23.06 -0.16 -54.94
C SER A 157 24.12 -0.67 -53.96
N VAL A 158 24.55 0.18 -53.01
CA VAL A 158 25.47 -0.18 -51.92
C VAL A 158 24.66 -0.49 -50.68
N THR A 159 24.91 -1.64 -50.06
CA THR A 159 24.28 -2.03 -48.79
C THR A 159 25.35 -2.48 -47.80
N VAL A 160 25.31 -1.93 -46.58
CA VAL A 160 26.18 -2.30 -45.47
C VAL A 160 25.29 -2.74 -44.32
N THR A 161 25.49 -3.96 -43.86
CA THR A 161 24.76 -4.54 -42.72
C THR A 161 25.73 -4.76 -41.58
N PHE A 162 25.34 -4.39 -40.37
CA PHE A 162 26.14 -4.58 -39.16
C PHE A 162 25.25 -4.92 -37.96
N GLY A 163 25.61 -5.92 -37.17
CA GLY A 163 24.85 -6.29 -35.99
C GLY A 163 25.31 -7.59 -35.35
N LEU A 164 24.34 -8.40 -34.91
CA LEU A 164 24.56 -9.59 -34.07
C LEU A 164 25.51 -10.62 -34.68
N ALA A 165 25.42 -10.86 -36.00
CA ALA A 165 26.25 -11.85 -36.67
C ALA A 165 27.63 -11.31 -37.06
N GLY A 166 27.81 -9.99 -37.09
CA GLY A 166 28.97 -9.33 -37.71
C GLY A 166 28.52 -8.34 -38.77
N PHE A 167 29.25 -8.29 -39.90
CA PHE A 167 28.97 -7.37 -41.00
C PHE A 167 28.92 -8.03 -42.38
N ARG A 168 28.24 -7.33 -43.29
CA ARG A 168 28.20 -7.63 -44.72
C ARG A 168 28.21 -6.34 -45.53
N VAL A 169 29.04 -6.27 -46.56
CA VAL A 169 29.17 -5.14 -47.48
C VAL A 169 28.90 -5.63 -48.91
N ASP A 170 27.79 -5.18 -49.48
CA ASP A 170 27.40 -5.44 -50.86
C ASP A 170 27.69 -4.18 -51.71
N ILE A 171 28.54 -4.32 -52.72
CA ILE A 171 28.91 -3.24 -53.66
C ILE A 171 28.73 -3.69 -55.11
N PRO A 172 28.26 -2.82 -56.03
CA PRO A 172 28.17 -3.18 -57.43
C PRO A 172 29.52 -3.06 -58.12
N TYR A 173 29.93 -4.14 -58.78
CA TYR A 173 31.16 -4.19 -59.59
C TYR A 173 31.23 -3.09 -60.66
N LYS A 174 30.09 -2.66 -61.21
CA LYS A 174 30.05 -1.56 -62.18
C LYS A 174 30.69 -0.26 -61.66
N LEU A 175 30.59 0.02 -60.37
CA LEU A 175 31.09 1.26 -59.77
C LEU A 175 32.44 1.05 -59.06
N PHE A 176 32.60 -0.08 -58.38
CA PHE A 176 33.73 -0.34 -57.50
C PHE A 176 34.73 -1.37 -58.03
N GLY A 177 34.41 -2.05 -59.13
CA GLY A 177 35.26 -3.09 -59.71
C GLY A 177 36.66 -2.57 -60.02
N ASN A 178 37.67 -3.33 -59.63
CA ASN A 178 39.10 -2.99 -59.70
C ASN A 178 39.52 -1.73 -58.89
N ASN A 179 38.61 -1.13 -58.12
CA ASN A 179 38.84 0.16 -57.43
C ASN A 179 38.73 0.05 -55.91
N THR A 180 38.78 -1.14 -55.30
CA THR A 180 38.75 -1.33 -53.84
C THR A 180 40.11 -1.76 -53.28
N GLN A 181 40.37 -1.41 -52.03
CA GLN A 181 41.52 -1.88 -51.24
C GLN A 181 41.18 -1.83 -49.75
N GLY A 182 41.91 -2.58 -48.92
CA GLY A 182 41.65 -2.75 -47.48
C GLY A 182 41.45 -4.22 -47.13
N HIS A 183 40.86 -4.51 -45.97
CA HIS A 183 40.59 -5.88 -45.51
C HIS A 183 39.67 -6.68 -46.45
N CYS A 184 38.73 -6.02 -47.13
CA CYS A 184 37.87 -6.66 -48.11
C CYS A 184 38.54 -6.96 -49.47
N GLY A 185 39.83 -6.64 -49.63
CA GLY A 185 40.60 -6.94 -50.82
C GLY A 185 40.21 -6.13 -52.07
N THR A 186 40.53 -6.70 -53.22
CA THR A 186 40.27 -6.14 -54.55
C THR A 186 38.97 -6.74 -55.09
N CYS A 187 38.05 -5.91 -55.56
CA CYS A 187 36.81 -6.40 -56.18
C CYS A 187 37.07 -6.58 -57.68
N ASN A 188 37.85 -7.59 -58.07
CA ASN A 188 38.24 -7.84 -59.46
C ASN A 188 38.10 -9.29 -59.93
N ASN A 189 37.53 -10.15 -59.08
CA ASN A 189 37.37 -11.58 -59.27
C ASN A 189 38.70 -12.35 -59.39
N ASP A 190 39.70 -11.98 -58.59
CA ASP A 190 40.95 -12.69 -58.42
C ASP A 190 41.38 -12.74 -56.94
N GLN A 191 41.20 -13.89 -56.28
CA GLN A 191 41.61 -14.06 -54.87
C GLN A 191 43.13 -13.92 -54.64
N LYS A 192 43.96 -13.95 -55.69
CA LYS A 192 45.42 -13.92 -55.54
C LYS A 192 45.95 -12.53 -55.22
N ASP A 193 45.20 -11.47 -55.52
CA ASP A 193 45.62 -10.09 -55.26
C ASP A 193 44.89 -9.41 -54.10
N ASP A 194 44.00 -10.14 -53.42
CA ASP A 194 43.22 -9.65 -52.27
C ASP A 194 44.10 -9.21 -51.09
N CYS A 195 45.20 -9.91 -50.79
CA CYS A 195 46.10 -9.58 -49.68
C CYS A 195 47.10 -8.47 -50.07
N MET A 196 46.57 -7.31 -50.49
CA MET A 196 47.36 -6.18 -50.98
C MET A 196 47.66 -5.18 -49.86
N LEU A 197 48.94 -4.85 -49.67
CA LEU A 197 49.40 -3.81 -48.75
C LEU A 197 49.11 -2.40 -49.29
N PRO A 198 49.08 -1.37 -48.42
CA PRO A 198 49.12 0.01 -48.87
C PRO A 198 50.32 0.25 -49.80
N GLY A 199 50.07 0.82 -50.98
CA GLY A 199 51.09 1.01 -52.03
C GLY A 199 51.09 -0.08 -53.11
N GLY A 200 50.26 -1.12 -52.99
CA GLY A 200 49.96 -2.06 -54.07
C GLY A 200 50.79 -3.35 -54.10
N LEU A 201 51.61 -3.61 -53.07
CA LEU A 201 52.36 -4.86 -52.96
C LEU A 201 51.45 -5.98 -52.43
N THR A 202 51.25 -7.02 -53.23
CA THR A 202 50.49 -8.22 -52.82
C THR A 202 51.39 -9.21 -52.07
N ILE A 203 50.91 -9.69 -50.93
CA ILE A 203 51.53 -10.75 -50.13
C ILE A 203 50.63 -11.99 -50.07
N LYS A 204 51.11 -13.10 -49.48
CA LYS A 204 50.33 -14.35 -49.42
C LYS A 204 49.40 -14.44 -48.22
N ASP A 205 49.75 -13.77 -47.12
CA ASP A 205 49.05 -13.90 -45.85
C ASP A 205 48.20 -12.65 -45.60
N CYS A 206 46.89 -12.80 -45.68
CA CYS A 206 45.95 -11.72 -45.44
C CYS A 206 45.88 -11.29 -43.97
N ALA A 207 46.15 -12.19 -43.02
CA ALA A 207 46.21 -11.81 -41.60
C ALA A 207 47.37 -10.84 -41.37
N LEU A 208 48.51 -11.07 -42.03
CA LEU A 208 49.65 -10.15 -42.00
C LEU A 208 49.38 -8.85 -42.76
N MET A 209 48.62 -8.90 -43.86
CA MET A 209 48.22 -7.70 -44.60
C MET A 209 47.34 -6.78 -43.76
N ALA A 210 46.44 -7.35 -42.95
CA ALA A 210 45.49 -6.60 -42.14
C ALA A 210 46.17 -5.62 -41.16
N ASP A 211 47.32 -5.99 -40.58
CA ASP A 211 48.11 -5.10 -39.71
C ASP A 211 48.59 -3.80 -40.40
N TYR A 212 48.63 -3.77 -41.73
CA TYR A 212 49.08 -2.59 -42.49
C TYR A 212 47.95 -1.63 -42.86
N TRP A 213 46.70 -1.94 -42.51
CA TRP A 213 45.53 -1.12 -42.84
C TRP A 213 44.89 -0.38 -41.64
N PRO A 214 45.64 0.22 -40.68
CA PRO A 214 45.02 0.98 -39.61
C PRO A 214 44.36 2.26 -40.14
N ALA A 215 43.25 2.65 -39.53
CA ALA A 215 42.49 3.86 -39.87
C ALA A 215 43.11 5.11 -39.20
N ILE A 216 44.30 5.52 -39.66
CA ILE A 216 45.11 6.59 -39.04
C ILE A 216 44.38 7.95 -39.02
N ASP A 217 43.45 8.17 -39.94
CA ASP A 217 42.69 9.41 -40.11
C ASP A 217 41.56 9.60 -39.08
N ILE A 218 41.05 8.52 -38.49
CA ILE A 218 39.91 8.56 -37.57
C ILE A 218 40.15 7.87 -36.22
N SER A 219 41.18 7.01 -36.12
CA SER A 219 41.47 6.30 -34.88
C SER A 219 41.94 7.27 -33.80
N GLN A 220 41.25 7.27 -32.66
CA GLN A 220 41.64 8.05 -31.47
C GLN A 220 42.88 7.45 -30.77
N GLU A 221 43.06 6.13 -30.92
CA GLU A 221 44.22 5.41 -30.40
C GLU A 221 45.27 5.21 -31.49
N LYS A 222 46.56 5.28 -31.15
CA LYS A 222 47.63 5.02 -32.11
C LYS A 222 47.70 3.51 -32.38
N CYS A 223 46.98 3.05 -33.38
CA CYS A 223 47.11 1.70 -33.90
C CYS A 223 48.53 1.51 -34.47
N PRO A 224 49.32 0.55 -33.95
CA PRO A 224 50.69 0.35 -34.41
C PRO A 224 50.68 -0.19 -35.84
N GLN A 225 51.16 0.62 -36.80
CA GLN A 225 51.39 0.17 -38.17
C GLN A 225 52.82 -0.38 -38.30
N PRO A 226 53.02 -1.59 -38.83
CA PRO A 226 54.36 -2.07 -39.15
C PRO A 226 55.03 -1.17 -40.19
N THR A 227 56.29 -0.78 -39.95
CA THR A 227 57.03 0.19 -40.79
C THR A 227 57.76 -0.42 -41.97
N VAL A 228 57.94 -1.74 -41.98
CA VAL A 228 58.68 -2.46 -43.02
C VAL A 228 57.77 -3.54 -43.59
N PRO A 229 57.68 -3.71 -44.93
CA PRO A 229 56.98 -4.84 -45.52
C PRO A 229 57.56 -6.17 -45.02
N PRO A 230 56.76 -7.23 -44.89
CA PRO A 230 57.26 -8.50 -44.40
C PRO A 230 58.25 -9.09 -45.42
N THR A 231 59.49 -9.31 -44.99
CA THR A 231 60.60 -9.80 -45.83
C THR A 231 60.87 -11.30 -45.67
N GLY A 232 60.23 -11.96 -44.69
CA GLY A 232 60.33 -13.39 -44.42
C GLY A 232 59.19 -14.20 -45.02
N ASN A 233 59.41 -15.50 -45.23
CA ASN A 233 58.28 -16.44 -45.36
C ASN A 233 57.42 -16.33 -44.09
N PRO A 234 56.09 -16.40 -44.18
CA PRO A 234 55.23 -16.43 -43.00
C PRO A 234 55.74 -17.51 -42.05
N GLU A 235 55.85 -17.18 -40.76
CA GLU A 235 56.00 -18.22 -39.75
C GLU A 235 54.85 -19.22 -39.97
N PRO A 236 55.11 -20.54 -39.98
CA PRO A 236 54.04 -21.50 -40.16
C PRO A 236 53.00 -21.23 -39.07
N GLN A 237 51.76 -20.94 -39.49
CA GLN A 237 50.64 -20.80 -38.56
C GLN A 237 50.70 -21.99 -37.60
N PRO A 238 50.61 -21.76 -36.27
CA PRO A 238 50.61 -22.86 -35.31
C PRO A 238 49.59 -23.89 -35.80
N SER A 239 50.07 -25.11 -36.10
CA SER A 239 49.16 -26.16 -36.53
C SER A 239 48.13 -26.33 -35.44
N LEU A 240 46.86 -26.07 -35.75
CA LEU A 240 45.77 -26.28 -34.80
C LEU A 240 45.91 -27.68 -34.24
N ALA A 241 46.10 -27.78 -32.92
CA ALA A 241 46.03 -29.06 -32.24
C ALA A 241 44.69 -29.70 -32.65
N PRO A 242 44.65 -30.99 -33.04
CA PRO A 242 43.40 -31.63 -33.41
C PRO A 242 42.40 -31.55 -32.25
N CYS A 243 41.46 -30.63 -32.35
CA CYS A 243 40.31 -30.50 -31.48
C CYS A 243 39.15 -31.30 -32.08
N LYS A 244 38.28 -31.82 -31.23
CA LYS A 244 37.00 -32.35 -31.69
C LYS A 244 36.00 -31.19 -31.67
N PRO A 245 35.63 -30.61 -32.82
CA PRO A 245 34.65 -29.53 -32.84
C PRO A 245 33.31 -30.03 -32.31
N ASN A 246 32.52 -29.11 -31.79
CA ASN A 246 31.15 -29.35 -31.40
C ASN A 246 30.31 -29.72 -32.64
N SER A 247 29.29 -30.54 -32.42
CA SER A 247 28.35 -30.98 -33.45
C SER A 247 27.51 -29.87 -34.09
N LEU A 248 27.56 -28.63 -33.56
CA LEU A 248 26.75 -27.53 -34.10
C LEU A 248 27.24 -27.07 -35.48
N CYS A 249 28.54 -27.10 -35.73
CA CYS A 249 29.11 -26.77 -37.05
C CYS A 249 28.68 -27.75 -38.13
N ASP A 250 28.44 -29.02 -37.77
CA ASP A 250 27.92 -30.04 -38.69
C ASP A 250 26.53 -29.68 -39.24
N LEU A 251 25.77 -28.80 -38.55
CA LEU A 251 24.48 -28.33 -39.06
C LEU A 251 24.62 -27.64 -40.42
N LEU A 252 25.74 -26.95 -40.70
CA LEU A 252 25.99 -26.28 -41.98
C LEU A 252 25.95 -27.25 -43.17
N TYR A 253 26.32 -28.52 -42.97
CA TYR A 253 26.27 -29.56 -44.00
C TYR A 253 25.02 -30.45 -43.91
N SER A 254 24.21 -30.30 -42.86
CA SER A 254 23.02 -31.11 -42.64
C SER A 254 21.80 -30.65 -43.45
N SER A 255 20.74 -31.47 -43.43
CA SER A 255 19.49 -31.27 -44.19
C SER A 255 18.87 -29.86 -44.17
N PRO A 256 18.80 -29.09 -43.05
CA PRO A 256 18.23 -27.74 -43.07
C PRO A 256 18.90 -26.79 -44.06
N PHE A 257 20.22 -26.92 -44.26
CA PHE A 257 20.99 -26.01 -45.11
C PHE A 257 21.20 -26.49 -46.55
N THR A 258 20.83 -27.75 -46.86
CA THR A 258 21.04 -28.36 -48.19
C THR A 258 20.45 -27.53 -49.33
N ALA A 259 19.32 -26.87 -49.13
CA ALA A 259 18.69 -26.01 -50.13
C ALA A 259 19.59 -24.82 -50.56
N CYS A 260 20.45 -24.33 -49.66
CA CYS A 260 21.33 -23.19 -49.93
C CYS A 260 22.69 -23.60 -50.53
N HIS A 261 23.12 -24.86 -50.37
CA HIS A 261 24.40 -25.36 -50.89
C HIS A 261 24.55 -25.17 -52.41
N HIS A 262 23.44 -25.15 -53.15
CA HIS A 262 23.43 -24.92 -54.60
C HIS A 262 23.61 -23.44 -55.01
N VAL A 263 23.60 -22.52 -54.04
CA VAL A 263 23.70 -21.08 -54.29
C VAL A 263 24.91 -20.48 -53.59
N ILE A 264 25.25 -20.96 -52.39
CA ILE A 264 26.39 -20.50 -51.60
C ILE A 264 27.05 -21.73 -50.97
N SER A 265 28.37 -21.89 -51.15
CA SER A 265 29.12 -22.98 -50.51
C SER A 265 29.25 -22.74 -48.99
N PRO A 266 28.96 -23.75 -48.14
CA PRO A 266 29.14 -23.64 -46.68
C PRO A 266 30.61 -23.74 -46.24
N GLU A 267 31.55 -24.08 -47.12
CA GLU A 267 32.92 -24.47 -46.76
C GLU A 267 33.67 -23.43 -45.92
N LYS A 268 33.62 -22.15 -46.34
CA LYS A 268 34.34 -21.06 -45.68
C LYS A 268 33.77 -20.75 -44.30
N ILE A 269 32.44 -20.74 -44.19
CA ILE A 269 31.75 -20.53 -42.91
C ILE A 269 31.96 -21.73 -41.99
N TYR A 270 31.98 -22.95 -42.51
CA TYR A 270 32.28 -24.15 -41.72
C TYR A 270 33.70 -24.13 -41.15
N LYS A 271 34.69 -23.70 -41.93
CA LYS A 271 36.07 -23.49 -41.45
C LYS A 271 36.12 -22.50 -40.30
N GLY A 272 35.38 -21.38 -40.40
CA GLY A 272 35.24 -20.41 -39.30
C GLY A 272 34.58 -21.03 -38.07
N CYS A 273 33.44 -21.71 -38.24
CA CYS A 273 32.75 -22.37 -37.13
C CYS A 273 33.63 -23.38 -36.38
N VAL A 274 34.37 -24.22 -37.11
CA VAL A 274 35.29 -25.19 -36.49
C VAL A 274 36.44 -24.47 -35.78
N TYR A 275 36.93 -23.36 -36.33
CA TYR A 275 37.92 -22.53 -35.66
C TYR A 275 37.38 -22.01 -34.33
N ASP A 276 36.20 -21.37 -34.34
CA ASP A 276 35.56 -20.85 -33.13
C ASP A 276 35.33 -21.94 -32.08
N SER A 277 34.79 -23.09 -32.50
CA SER A 277 34.52 -24.26 -31.65
C SER A 277 35.75 -24.77 -30.89
N CYS A 278 36.94 -24.53 -31.44
CA CYS A 278 38.19 -25.04 -30.91
C CYS A 278 39.01 -24.03 -30.10
N HIS A 279 38.73 -22.74 -30.25
CA HIS A 279 39.47 -21.67 -29.56
C HIS A 279 38.64 -20.95 -28.51
N MET A 280 37.31 -21.03 -28.62
CA MET A 280 36.39 -20.35 -27.73
C MET A 280 35.83 -21.32 -26.69
N SER A 281 35.84 -20.91 -25.42
CA SER A 281 35.23 -21.71 -24.35
C SER A 281 33.69 -21.69 -24.38
N ASN A 282 33.09 -20.63 -24.93
CA ASN A 282 31.63 -20.49 -25.02
C ASN A 282 31.08 -21.08 -26.33
N PRO A 283 30.37 -22.22 -26.32
CA PRO A 283 29.86 -22.84 -27.55
C PRO A 283 28.80 -21.98 -28.27
N ALA A 284 28.22 -20.96 -27.62
CA ALA A 284 27.25 -20.08 -28.25
C ALA A 284 27.85 -19.24 -29.40
N VAL A 285 29.18 -19.09 -29.45
CA VAL A 285 29.87 -18.39 -30.55
C VAL A 285 29.59 -19.04 -31.91
N GLU A 286 29.40 -20.37 -31.94
CA GLU A 286 29.13 -21.15 -33.15
C GLU A 286 27.80 -20.72 -33.83
N CYS A 287 26.90 -20.13 -33.05
CA CYS A 287 25.65 -19.56 -33.57
C CYS A 287 25.90 -18.40 -34.53
N THR A 288 27.00 -17.65 -34.40
CA THR A 288 27.33 -16.53 -35.30
C THR A 288 27.67 -17.03 -36.70
N SER A 289 28.41 -18.14 -36.82
CA SER A 289 28.70 -18.81 -38.09
C SER A 289 27.42 -19.32 -38.76
N LEU A 290 26.54 -20.02 -38.01
CA LEU A 290 25.25 -20.47 -38.53
C LEU A 290 24.35 -19.31 -38.99
N GLN A 291 24.30 -18.24 -38.19
CA GLN A 291 23.52 -17.06 -38.48
C GLN A 291 24.06 -16.31 -39.71
N THR A 292 25.38 -16.21 -39.86
CA THR A 292 26.03 -15.60 -41.03
C THR A 292 25.66 -16.37 -42.29
N TYR A 293 25.81 -17.69 -42.29
CA TYR A 293 25.44 -18.50 -43.45
C TYR A 293 23.94 -18.40 -43.77
N ALA A 294 23.08 -18.46 -42.75
CA ALA A 294 21.63 -18.28 -42.93
C ALA A 294 21.28 -16.90 -43.51
N ALA A 295 21.97 -15.83 -43.09
CA ALA A 295 21.79 -14.49 -43.61
C ALA A 295 22.22 -14.40 -45.09
N SER A 296 23.37 -14.96 -45.47
CA SER A 296 23.80 -15.02 -46.88
C SER A 296 22.80 -15.83 -47.72
N CYS A 297 22.29 -16.95 -47.20
CA CYS A 297 21.22 -17.73 -47.85
C CYS A 297 19.94 -16.92 -48.04
N ALA A 298 19.52 -16.15 -47.03
CA ALA A 298 18.35 -15.28 -47.11
C ALA A 298 18.52 -14.18 -48.18
N GLN A 299 19.71 -13.57 -48.30
CA GLN A 299 20.00 -12.63 -49.40
C GLN A 299 19.96 -13.29 -50.78
N ALA A 300 20.29 -14.57 -50.85
CA ALA A 300 20.16 -15.38 -52.06
C ALA A 300 18.72 -15.90 -52.30
N GLY A 301 17.75 -15.53 -51.47
CA GLY A 301 16.35 -15.92 -51.58
C GLY A 301 16.01 -17.30 -51.01
N VAL A 302 16.91 -17.91 -50.22
CA VAL A 302 16.71 -19.22 -49.59
C VAL A 302 16.49 -19.04 -48.09
N CYS A 303 15.25 -19.25 -47.64
CA CYS A 303 14.82 -19.00 -46.27
C CYS A 303 14.82 -20.29 -45.44
N ILE A 304 15.64 -20.34 -44.38
CA ILE A 304 15.91 -21.58 -43.62
C ILE A 304 15.57 -21.37 -42.16
N TYR A 305 14.64 -22.16 -41.62
CA TYR A 305 14.29 -22.15 -40.18
C TYR A 305 15.36 -22.86 -39.33
N TRP A 306 16.61 -22.44 -39.46
CA TRP A 306 17.78 -23.11 -38.87
C TRP A 306 17.76 -23.12 -37.34
N ARG A 307 17.20 -22.07 -36.71
CA ARG A 307 17.06 -21.99 -35.25
C ARG A 307 16.19 -23.09 -34.64
N ASN A 308 15.28 -23.69 -35.42
CA ASN A 308 14.46 -24.82 -34.96
C ASN A 308 15.26 -26.11 -34.76
N HIS A 309 16.49 -26.18 -35.30
CA HIS A 309 17.36 -27.35 -35.26
C HIS A 309 18.43 -27.29 -34.17
N THR A 310 18.42 -26.25 -33.32
CA THR A 310 19.37 -26.06 -32.23
C THR A 310 18.68 -25.49 -31.00
N LYS A 311 19.07 -25.95 -29.81
CA LYS A 311 18.60 -25.37 -28.54
C LYS A 311 19.46 -24.18 -28.12
N LEU A 312 20.73 -24.16 -28.51
CA LEU A 312 21.71 -23.16 -28.11
C LEU A 312 21.43 -21.80 -28.77
N CYS A 313 21.01 -21.81 -30.04
CA CYS A 313 20.77 -20.60 -30.82
C CYS A 313 19.27 -20.25 -30.95
N SER A 314 18.45 -20.62 -29.95
CA SER A 314 17.00 -20.40 -29.98
C SER A 314 16.68 -18.90 -30.08
N SER A 315 15.71 -18.53 -30.92
CA SER A 315 15.16 -17.17 -30.98
C SER A 315 13.95 -17.02 -30.04
N ASN A 316 13.99 -16.06 -29.13
CA ASN A 316 12.85 -15.73 -28.27
C ASN A 316 12.11 -14.51 -28.84
N CYS A 317 10.96 -14.74 -29.49
CA CYS A 317 10.09 -13.65 -29.92
C CYS A 317 9.07 -13.26 -28.84
N PRO A 318 8.66 -11.97 -28.80
CA PRO A 318 7.53 -11.53 -27.97
C PRO A 318 6.26 -12.35 -28.25
N ALA A 319 5.37 -12.47 -27.26
CA ALA A 319 4.20 -13.36 -27.31
C ALA A 319 3.23 -13.11 -28.49
N ASN A 320 3.28 -11.94 -29.12
CA ASN A 320 2.45 -11.52 -30.24
C ASN A 320 3.19 -11.51 -31.60
N MET A 321 4.42 -12.02 -31.65
CA MET A 321 5.26 -12.06 -32.86
C MET A 321 5.79 -13.47 -33.11
N VAL A 322 6.11 -13.76 -34.37
CA VAL A 322 6.64 -15.05 -34.81
C VAL A 322 8.04 -14.90 -35.38
N TYR A 323 8.92 -15.86 -35.08
CA TYR A 323 10.21 -15.94 -35.72
C TYR A 323 10.03 -16.26 -37.21
N LYS A 324 10.68 -15.50 -38.08
CA LYS A 324 10.83 -15.84 -39.49
C LYS A 324 12.31 -15.70 -39.89
N PRO A 325 12.86 -16.66 -40.65
CA PRO A 325 14.24 -16.58 -41.16
C PRO A 325 14.39 -15.55 -42.30
N CYS A 326 13.27 -15.18 -42.91
CA CYS A 326 13.19 -14.13 -43.91
C CYS A 326 11.97 -13.26 -43.64
N GLY A 327 12.19 -11.98 -43.41
CA GLY A 327 11.17 -10.95 -43.47
C GLY A 327 11.76 -9.62 -43.90
N PRO A 328 10.92 -8.64 -44.24
CA PRO A 328 11.37 -7.34 -44.69
C PRO A 328 12.10 -6.60 -43.57
N ALA A 329 13.28 -6.03 -43.87
CA ALA A 329 14.03 -5.24 -42.90
C ALA A 329 13.22 -4.06 -42.34
N GLU A 330 12.37 -3.47 -43.18
CA GLU A 330 11.31 -2.55 -42.76
C GLU A 330 9.98 -3.27 -42.72
N GLN A 331 9.55 -3.63 -41.52
CA GLN A 331 8.24 -4.23 -41.32
C GLN A 331 7.12 -3.23 -41.61
N PRO A 332 6.05 -3.65 -42.30
CA PRO A 332 4.94 -2.78 -42.63
C PRO A 332 4.20 -2.32 -41.37
N THR A 333 3.74 -1.07 -41.36
CA THR A 333 3.02 -0.45 -40.25
C THR A 333 1.69 0.19 -40.65
N CYS A 334 0.90 0.68 -39.69
CA CYS A 334 -0.28 1.50 -39.96
C CYS A 334 0.04 2.96 -40.33
N GLU A 335 1.28 3.40 -40.10
CA GLU A 335 1.74 4.75 -40.38
C GLU A 335 2.49 4.85 -41.71
N ASP A 336 2.70 3.73 -42.39
CA ASP A 336 3.47 3.70 -43.63
C ASP A 336 2.87 4.57 -44.72
N ASN A 337 3.73 5.42 -45.27
CA ASN A 337 3.42 6.21 -46.45
C ASN A 337 3.70 5.40 -47.71
N LYS A 338 2.66 5.16 -48.52
CA LYS A 338 2.73 4.37 -49.77
C LYS A 338 3.72 4.95 -50.80
N TYR A 339 4.07 6.23 -50.65
CA TYR A 339 4.97 6.94 -51.55
C TYR A 339 6.43 6.96 -51.04
N GLU A 340 6.70 6.49 -49.82
CA GLU A 340 8.07 6.42 -49.32
C GLU A 340 8.78 5.18 -49.89
N PRO A 341 10.03 5.32 -50.37
CA PRO A 341 10.81 4.18 -50.85
C PRO A 341 11.05 3.21 -49.70
N THR A 342 10.61 1.96 -49.84
CA THR A 342 10.90 0.87 -48.90
C THR A 342 12.23 0.20 -49.26
N MET A 343 13.04 -0.12 -48.25
CA MET A 343 14.28 -0.86 -48.44
C MET A 343 13.95 -2.32 -48.84
N ASN A 344 14.53 -2.78 -49.95
CA ASN A 344 14.38 -4.16 -50.40
C ASN A 344 15.50 -5.03 -49.82
N TYR A 345 15.46 -5.23 -48.51
CA TYR A 345 16.43 -6.06 -47.79
C TYR A 345 15.69 -7.07 -46.92
N THR A 346 16.15 -8.32 -46.94
CA THR A 346 15.56 -9.41 -46.15
C THR A 346 16.43 -9.68 -44.93
N SER A 347 15.83 -9.88 -43.76
CA SER A 347 16.56 -10.29 -42.55
C SER A 347 15.75 -11.32 -41.79
N GLU A 348 16.42 -12.16 -41.01
CA GLU A 348 15.74 -12.92 -39.96
C GLU A 348 15.33 -11.99 -38.81
N GLY A 349 14.36 -12.43 -37.99
CA GLY A 349 13.88 -11.67 -36.85
C GLY A 349 12.49 -12.09 -36.39
N CYS A 350 11.88 -11.26 -35.55
CA CYS A 350 10.52 -11.42 -35.06
C CYS A 350 9.57 -10.52 -35.85
N PHE A 351 8.56 -11.12 -36.46
CA PHE A 351 7.63 -10.47 -37.37
C PHE A 351 6.19 -10.68 -36.92
N CYS A 352 5.31 -9.79 -37.36
CA CYS A 352 3.88 -10.02 -37.16
C CYS A 352 3.41 -11.31 -37.87
N PRO A 353 2.48 -12.06 -37.25
CA PRO A 353 1.80 -13.20 -37.87
C PRO A 353 1.17 -12.84 -39.22
N GLU A 354 0.93 -13.85 -40.06
CA GLU A 354 0.23 -13.62 -41.34
C GLU A 354 -1.12 -12.93 -41.14
N GLY A 355 -1.45 -11.97 -42.02
CA GLY A 355 -2.66 -11.17 -41.93
C GLY A 355 -2.59 -9.96 -40.98
N THR A 356 -1.50 -9.82 -40.22
CA THR A 356 -1.28 -8.69 -39.30
C THR A 356 -0.05 -7.87 -39.69
N LYS A 357 0.02 -6.63 -39.21
CA LYS A 357 1.17 -5.72 -39.38
C LYS A 357 1.39 -4.88 -38.12
N LEU A 358 2.51 -4.19 -38.02
CA LEU A 358 2.76 -3.37 -36.83
C LEU A 358 1.78 -2.19 -36.77
N PHE A 359 1.31 -1.85 -35.57
CA PHE A 359 0.55 -0.62 -35.36
C PHE A 359 1.44 0.59 -35.68
N ASN A 360 2.60 0.66 -35.04
CA ASN A 360 3.67 1.59 -35.39
C ASN A 360 5.04 0.96 -35.06
N LYS A 361 6.14 1.60 -35.48
CA LYS A 361 7.49 1.05 -35.32
C LYS A 361 7.95 0.93 -33.86
N GLN A 362 7.38 1.71 -32.94
CA GLN A 362 7.82 1.76 -31.53
C GLN A 362 7.02 0.83 -30.61
N SER A 363 5.74 0.58 -30.91
CA SER A 363 4.85 -0.18 -30.02
C SER A 363 5.12 -1.69 -30.03
N GLY A 364 5.61 -2.25 -31.15
CA GLY A 364 5.77 -3.70 -31.30
C GLY A 364 4.44 -4.47 -31.29
N ILE A 365 3.30 -3.79 -31.45
CA ILE A 365 1.97 -4.40 -31.42
C ILE A 365 1.54 -4.76 -32.84
N CYS A 366 1.16 -6.02 -33.05
CA CYS A 366 0.61 -6.49 -34.31
C CYS A 366 -0.91 -6.31 -34.35
N VAL A 367 -1.41 -5.75 -35.45
CA VAL A 367 -2.82 -5.43 -35.68
C VAL A 367 -3.24 -5.90 -37.06
N GLU A 368 -4.48 -6.40 -37.19
CA GLU A 368 -5.07 -6.76 -38.48
C GLU A 368 -5.54 -5.53 -39.25
N LYS A 369 -6.12 -4.57 -38.53
CA LYS A 369 -6.67 -3.32 -39.06
C LYS A 369 -6.07 -2.12 -38.34
N CYS A 370 -5.94 -1.03 -39.07
CA CYS A 370 -5.44 0.23 -38.52
C CYS A 370 -6.55 1.05 -37.88
N GLY A 371 -6.17 1.78 -36.85
CA GLY A 371 -7.06 2.67 -36.13
C GLY A 371 -6.32 3.33 -34.97
N CYS A 372 -6.80 3.11 -33.75
CA CYS A 372 -6.20 3.63 -32.52
C CYS A 372 -5.85 2.47 -31.59
N LEU A 373 -4.97 2.72 -30.62
CA LEU A 373 -4.84 1.86 -29.45
C LEU A 373 -5.64 2.49 -28.31
N ASP A 374 -6.49 1.69 -27.66
CA ASP A 374 -7.18 2.13 -26.45
C ASP A 374 -6.23 2.14 -25.23
N PRO A 375 -6.68 2.64 -24.06
CA PRO A 375 -5.85 2.69 -22.86
C PRO A 375 -5.33 1.33 -22.36
N GLU A 376 -5.92 0.21 -22.81
CA GLU A 376 -5.49 -1.17 -22.53
C GLU A 376 -4.51 -1.70 -23.58
N GLY A 377 -4.22 -0.92 -24.63
CA GLY A 377 -3.39 -1.36 -25.76
C GLY A 377 -4.13 -2.24 -26.76
N ILE A 378 -5.47 -2.28 -26.72
CA ILE A 378 -6.29 -3.03 -27.67
C ILE A 378 -6.51 -2.17 -28.92
N PRO A 379 -6.29 -2.71 -30.13
CA PRO A 379 -6.55 -2.00 -31.37
C PRO A 379 -8.05 -1.79 -31.58
N ARG A 380 -8.41 -0.55 -31.91
CA ARG A 380 -9.77 -0.09 -32.22
C ARG A 380 -9.83 0.43 -33.64
N GLU A 381 -10.88 0.12 -34.38
CA GLU A 381 -11.07 0.63 -35.75
C GLU A 381 -11.37 2.14 -35.75
N PHE A 382 -11.01 2.83 -36.82
CA PHE A 382 -11.38 4.24 -36.96
C PHE A 382 -12.90 4.43 -36.89
N ASN A 383 -13.31 5.41 -36.09
CA ASN A 383 -14.69 5.73 -35.76
C ASN A 383 -15.43 4.66 -34.94
N GLU A 384 -14.74 3.63 -34.43
CA GLU A 384 -15.29 2.68 -33.46
C GLU A 384 -15.65 3.41 -32.16
N LYS A 385 -16.89 3.20 -31.68
CA LYS A 385 -17.37 3.70 -30.40
C LYS A 385 -17.42 2.57 -29.40
N PHE A 386 -16.87 2.78 -28.22
CA PHE A 386 -16.82 1.79 -27.15
C PHE A 386 -16.91 2.46 -25.78
N GLU A 387 -17.34 1.71 -24.77
CA GLU A 387 -17.41 2.19 -23.40
C GLU A 387 -16.18 1.75 -22.62
N TYR A 388 -15.54 2.68 -21.91
CA TYR A 388 -14.38 2.40 -21.07
C TYR A 388 -14.48 3.17 -19.76
N LYS A 389 -14.49 2.45 -18.62
CA LYS A 389 -14.55 3.04 -17.26
C LYS A 389 -15.58 4.18 -17.14
N CYS A 390 -16.82 3.93 -17.59
CA CYS A 390 -17.91 4.91 -17.56
C CYS A 390 -17.70 6.15 -18.44
N GLN A 391 -16.91 6.00 -19.50
CA GLN A 391 -16.72 7.00 -20.54
C GLN A 391 -17.14 6.41 -21.90
N ASP A 392 -17.81 7.21 -22.70
CA ASP A 392 -18.06 6.93 -24.11
C ASP A 392 -16.82 7.37 -24.89
N CYS A 393 -16.09 6.40 -25.42
CA CYS A 393 -14.86 6.59 -26.18
C CYS A 393 -15.10 6.38 -27.67
N ILE A 394 -14.35 7.11 -28.49
CA ILE A 394 -14.29 6.92 -29.93
C ILE A 394 -12.83 6.92 -30.40
N CYS A 395 -12.47 5.98 -31.26
CA CYS A 395 -11.21 6.06 -31.99
C CYS A 395 -11.36 7.08 -33.12
N GLU A 396 -10.76 8.25 -32.97
CA GLU A 396 -10.96 9.35 -33.91
C GLU A 396 -9.97 9.24 -35.10
N GLU A 397 -10.50 9.24 -36.31
CA GLU A 397 -9.70 9.02 -37.54
C GLU A 397 -8.70 10.14 -37.84
N THR A 398 -9.06 11.38 -37.52
CA THR A 398 -8.24 12.57 -37.81
C THR A 398 -7.00 12.65 -36.92
N THR A 399 -7.16 12.32 -35.64
CA THR A 399 -6.09 12.37 -34.64
C THR A 399 -5.40 11.03 -34.45
N LYS A 400 -6.03 9.93 -34.90
CA LYS A 400 -5.60 8.54 -34.68
C LYS A 400 -5.45 8.18 -33.19
N THR A 401 -6.23 8.83 -32.35
CA THR A 401 -6.23 8.61 -30.89
C THR A 401 -7.62 8.32 -30.39
N VAL A 402 -7.69 7.68 -29.22
CA VAL A 402 -8.95 7.48 -28.51
C VAL A 402 -9.32 8.75 -27.76
N VAL A 403 -10.52 9.26 -28.04
CA VAL A 403 -11.11 10.40 -27.33
C VAL A 403 -12.29 9.90 -26.50
N CYS A 404 -12.20 10.06 -25.19
CA CYS A 404 -13.23 9.63 -24.24
C CYS A 404 -13.97 10.82 -23.64
N LYS A 405 -15.29 10.71 -23.51
CA LYS A 405 -16.14 11.67 -22.80
C LYS A 405 -16.91 10.96 -21.69
N PRO A 406 -17.14 11.60 -20.53
CA PRO A 406 -17.96 11.00 -19.47
C PRO A 406 -19.31 10.57 -20.03
N LYS A 407 -19.70 9.33 -19.73
CA LYS A 407 -20.98 8.76 -20.18
C LYS A 407 -22.12 9.62 -19.64
N VAL A 408 -23.03 10.01 -20.53
CA VAL A 408 -24.17 10.85 -20.14
C VAL A 408 -25.25 9.97 -19.52
N CYS A 409 -25.48 10.12 -18.23
CA CYS A 409 -26.57 9.43 -17.54
C CYS A 409 -27.93 10.09 -17.86
N PRO A 410 -29.01 9.29 -17.96
CA PRO A 410 -30.37 9.83 -18.04
C PRO A 410 -30.62 10.78 -16.87
N LYS A 411 -31.33 11.90 -17.11
CA LYS A 411 -31.77 12.76 -16.00
C LYS A 411 -32.65 11.92 -15.08
N PRO A 412 -32.29 11.79 -13.79
CA PRO A 412 -33.13 11.04 -12.87
C PRO A 412 -34.51 11.69 -12.80
N PRO A 413 -35.60 10.91 -12.76
CA PRO A 413 -36.92 11.45 -12.48
C PRO A 413 -36.86 12.17 -11.13
N VAL A 414 -37.44 13.38 -11.05
CA VAL A 414 -37.50 14.16 -9.82
C VAL A 414 -38.25 13.35 -8.77
N THR A 415 -37.49 12.74 -7.86
CA THR A 415 -38.02 11.91 -6.78
C THR A 415 -37.97 12.75 -5.53
N GLU A 416 -39.11 13.32 -5.15
CA GLU A 416 -39.26 14.02 -3.87
C GLU A 416 -39.68 12.99 -2.82
N CYS A 417 -38.86 12.81 -1.78
CA CYS A 417 -39.23 12.02 -0.61
C CYS A 417 -40.22 12.84 0.23
N LYS A 418 -41.52 12.59 0.03
CA LYS A 418 -42.60 13.36 0.69
C LYS A 418 -42.86 12.93 2.14
N GLU A 419 -42.42 11.74 2.54
CA GLU A 419 -42.67 11.19 3.87
C GLU A 419 -41.61 11.68 4.89
N PRO A 420 -42.00 12.05 6.12
CA PRO A 420 -41.08 12.55 7.14
C PRO A 420 -40.03 11.50 7.53
N GLY A 421 -38.80 11.96 7.75
CA GLY A 421 -37.64 11.12 8.05
C GLY A 421 -37.02 10.42 6.83
N PHE A 422 -37.64 10.44 5.66
CA PHE A 422 -37.02 9.92 4.43
C PHE A 422 -36.18 10.99 3.74
N GLU A 423 -34.93 10.66 3.42
CA GLU A 423 -34.03 11.51 2.66
C GLU A 423 -33.64 10.85 1.34
N LEU A 424 -33.36 11.69 0.34
CA LEU A 424 -32.99 11.24 -0.99
C LEU A 424 -31.51 10.84 -0.99
N VAL A 425 -31.22 9.54 -1.12
CA VAL A 425 -29.85 9.02 -1.13
C VAL A 425 -29.49 8.57 -2.55
N SER A 426 -28.32 8.98 -3.01
CA SER A 426 -27.73 8.52 -4.27
C SER A 426 -27.18 7.11 -4.10
N GLN A 427 -27.64 6.17 -4.92
CA GLN A 427 -27.15 4.79 -4.99
C GLN A 427 -26.79 4.42 -6.43
N THR A 428 -25.87 3.48 -6.61
CA THR A 428 -25.49 3.00 -7.95
C THR A 428 -26.67 2.31 -8.63
N ASP A 429 -26.96 2.66 -9.89
CA ASP A 429 -27.99 2.02 -10.69
C ASP A 429 -27.63 0.53 -10.92
N PRO A 430 -28.47 -0.43 -10.49
CA PRO A 430 -28.21 -1.86 -10.69
C PRO A 430 -28.16 -2.26 -12.17
N SER A 431 -28.81 -1.51 -13.06
CA SER A 431 -28.86 -1.76 -14.50
C SER A 431 -27.71 -1.08 -15.26
N ASN A 432 -27.13 -0.01 -14.70
CA ASN A 432 -26.00 0.71 -15.27
C ASN A 432 -25.05 1.21 -14.17
N PRO A 433 -24.00 0.44 -13.83
CA PRO A 433 -23.09 0.75 -12.73
C PRO A 433 -22.39 2.13 -12.81
N CYS A 434 -22.42 2.76 -13.98
CA CYS A 434 -21.86 4.08 -14.23
C CYS A 434 -22.78 5.25 -13.86
N CYS A 435 -24.05 4.98 -13.54
CA CYS A 435 -25.03 6.00 -13.22
C CYS A 435 -25.52 5.86 -11.77
N ALA A 436 -25.85 7.01 -11.18
CA ALA A 436 -26.51 7.08 -9.90
C ALA A 436 -28.03 7.14 -10.09
N THR A 437 -28.74 6.37 -9.28
CA THR A 437 -30.18 6.48 -9.06
C THR A 437 -30.43 7.06 -7.68
N PHE A 438 -31.58 7.69 -7.50
CA PHE A 438 -31.95 8.28 -6.22
C PHE A 438 -33.08 7.46 -5.60
N VAL A 439 -32.91 7.05 -4.35
CA VAL A 439 -33.91 6.30 -3.59
C VAL A 439 -34.15 6.96 -2.25
N CYS A 440 -35.38 6.90 -1.76
CA CYS A 440 -35.74 7.43 -0.45
C CYS A 440 -35.33 6.44 0.63
N GLN A 441 -34.39 6.84 1.50
CA GLN A 441 -33.90 6.04 2.61
C GLN A 441 -34.31 6.68 3.93
N CYS A 442 -34.70 5.85 4.91
CA CYS A 442 -35.11 6.32 6.23
C CYS A 442 -33.90 6.76 7.07
N ASN A 443 -33.93 8.00 7.56
CA ASN A 443 -32.99 8.58 8.49
C ASN A 443 -33.74 9.11 9.72
N LEU A 444 -33.61 8.39 10.84
CA LEU A 444 -34.31 8.69 12.09
C LEU A 444 -33.97 10.07 12.69
N SER A 445 -32.81 10.64 12.35
CA SER A 445 -32.38 11.96 12.83
C SER A 445 -33.20 13.10 12.22
N ASN A 446 -33.80 12.87 11.04
CA ASN A 446 -34.65 13.85 10.35
C ASN A 446 -36.13 13.73 10.74
N CYS A 447 -36.44 12.89 11.73
CA CYS A 447 -37.79 12.79 12.26
C CYS A 447 -38.12 13.98 13.16
N PRO A 448 -39.31 14.61 13.01
CA PRO A 448 -39.72 15.68 13.88
C PRO A 448 -39.87 15.17 15.32
N ILE A 449 -39.29 15.89 16.27
CA ILE A 449 -39.43 15.60 17.70
C ILE A 449 -40.90 15.85 18.09
N THR A 450 -41.60 14.79 18.47
CA THR A 450 -42.97 14.87 19.01
C THR A 450 -42.90 14.65 20.51
N ASP A 451 -43.23 15.69 21.27
CA ASP A 451 -43.37 15.64 22.72
C ASP A 451 -44.88 15.58 23.03
N LEU A 452 -45.38 14.40 23.42
CA LEU A 452 -46.79 14.18 23.73
C LEU A 452 -47.00 14.17 25.24
N ASP A 453 -47.67 15.20 25.74
CA ASP A 453 -48.09 15.26 27.15
C ASP A 453 -49.41 14.50 27.33
N CYS A 454 -49.40 13.45 28.15
CA CYS A 454 -50.56 12.58 28.36
C CYS A 454 -51.37 13.00 29.58
N PRO A 455 -52.71 12.89 29.54
CA PRO A 455 -53.56 13.19 30.69
C PRO A 455 -53.26 12.27 31.88
N ALA A 456 -53.58 12.73 33.09
CA ALA A 456 -53.38 11.98 34.34
C ALA A 456 -53.98 10.58 34.25
N GLY A 457 -53.21 9.57 34.68
CA GLY A 457 -53.54 8.17 34.51
C GLY A 457 -53.03 7.54 33.23
N PHE A 458 -52.45 8.29 32.28
CA PHE A 458 -51.91 7.74 31.03
C PHE A 458 -50.40 8.02 30.91
N LYS A 459 -49.67 7.18 30.17
CA LYS A 459 -48.24 7.36 29.89
C LYS A 459 -47.97 7.37 28.37
N PRO A 460 -47.03 8.19 27.88
CA PRO A 460 -46.64 8.16 26.47
C PRO A 460 -45.88 6.87 26.16
N THR A 461 -46.24 6.25 25.05
CA THR A 461 -45.58 5.05 24.51
C THR A 461 -45.28 5.28 23.04
N VAL A 462 -44.15 4.73 22.58
CA VAL A 462 -43.63 4.93 21.21
C VAL A 462 -43.97 3.71 20.36
N HIS A 463 -44.59 3.92 19.20
CA HIS A 463 -44.94 2.87 18.25
C HIS A 463 -44.35 3.17 16.86
N PHE A 464 -43.93 2.13 16.13
CA PHE A 464 -43.42 2.22 14.76
C PHE A 464 -44.48 1.71 13.75
N PRO A 465 -45.17 2.59 13.03
CA PRO A 465 -46.15 2.17 12.02
C PRO A 465 -45.46 1.43 10.86
N PRO A 466 -46.03 0.31 10.36
CA PRO A 466 -45.45 -0.41 9.23
C PRO A 466 -45.42 0.47 7.98
N GLY A 467 -44.24 0.60 7.36
CA GLY A 467 -44.03 1.39 6.14
C GLY A 467 -43.68 2.86 6.36
N LYS A 468 -43.64 3.36 7.60
CA LYS A 468 -43.19 4.72 7.93
C LYS A 468 -41.79 4.72 8.56
N CYS A 469 -41.03 5.80 8.35
CA CYS A 469 -39.71 5.97 8.94
C CYS A 469 -39.79 6.48 10.40
N CYS A 470 -40.64 7.47 10.67
CA CYS A 470 -40.70 8.12 11.98
C CYS A 470 -41.64 7.41 12.96
N PRO A 471 -41.26 7.34 14.25
CA PRO A 471 -42.11 6.80 15.30
C PRO A 471 -43.28 7.75 15.62
N GLU A 472 -44.41 7.17 16.05
CA GLU A 472 -45.59 7.89 16.53
C GLU A 472 -45.76 7.66 18.05
N GLN A 473 -46.10 8.70 18.83
CA GLN A 473 -46.40 8.57 20.26
C GLN A 473 -47.91 8.39 20.51
N ARG A 474 -48.29 7.53 21.46
CA ARG A 474 -49.68 7.34 21.92
C ARG A 474 -49.74 7.20 23.44
N CYS A 475 -50.83 7.68 24.04
CA CYS A 475 -51.05 7.57 25.47
C CYS A 475 -51.73 6.23 25.81
N GLU A 476 -51.09 5.42 26.64
CA GLU A 476 -51.64 4.17 27.17
C GLU A 476 -52.01 4.30 28.66
N PRO A 477 -53.10 3.67 29.13
CA PRO A 477 -53.54 3.77 30.51
C PRO A 477 -52.56 3.11 31.48
N LYS A 478 -52.29 3.79 32.59
CA LYS A 478 -51.53 3.32 33.76
C LYS A 478 -52.45 2.52 34.68
N ARG A 479 -51.86 1.65 35.50
CA ARG A 479 -52.57 0.84 36.52
C ARG A 479 -52.78 1.62 37.82
N VAL A 480 -53.52 2.71 37.75
CA VAL A 480 -53.82 3.60 38.90
C VAL A 480 -55.28 4.08 38.84
N CYS A 481 -55.82 4.56 39.96
CA CYS A 481 -57.07 5.31 39.96
C CYS A 481 -56.78 6.79 39.74
N VAL A 482 -57.67 7.50 39.06
CA VAL A 482 -57.58 8.95 38.88
C VAL A 482 -58.78 9.61 39.53
N TYR A 483 -58.52 10.54 40.44
CA TYR A 483 -59.57 11.34 41.09
C TYR A 483 -59.12 12.79 41.18
N LYS A 484 -59.93 13.71 40.62
CA LYS A 484 -59.59 15.16 40.50
C LYS A 484 -58.18 15.40 39.97
N GLU A 485 -57.84 14.78 38.83
CA GLU A 485 -56.54 14.87 38.14
C GLU A 485 -55.32 14.35 38.93
N SER A 486 -55.53 13.70 40.07
CA SER A 486 -54.47 13.09 40.87
C SER A 486 -54.45 11.57 40.71
N GLU A 487 -53.25 11.00 40.60
CA GLU A 487 -53.03 9.56 40.47
C GLU A 487 -52.90 8.89 41.85
N TYR A 488 -53.72 7.87 42.09
CA TYR A 488 -53.75 7.10 43.34
C TYR A 488 -53.34 5.65 43.07
N GLN A 489 -52.37 5.16 43.85
CA GLN A 489 -51.94 3.76 43.78
C GLN A 489 -53.03 2.83 44.33
N PRO A 490 -53.11 1.57 43.86
CA PRO A 490 -54.05 0.61 44.41
C PRO A 490 -53.90 0.46 45.93
N GLY A 491 -55.02 0.42 46.64
CA GLY A 491 -55.09 0.33 48.10
C GLY A 491 -54.91 1.65 48.86
N SER A 492 -54.59 2.76 48.17
CA SER A 492 -54.49 4.09 48.79
C SER A 492 -55.86 4.73 49.05
N SER A 493 -55.95 5.50 50.13
CA SER A 493 -57.15 6.27 50.47
C SER A 493 -57.32 7.47 49.53
N VAL A 494 -58.52 7.61 48.99
CA VAL A 494 -58.91 8.67 48.05
C VAL A 494 -59.88 9.63 48.77
N PRO A 495 -59.80 10.96 48.56
CA PRO A 495 -60.71 11.90 49.22
C PRO A 495 -62.19 11.68 48.83
N GLY A 496 -63.00 11.20 49.77
CA GLY A 496 -64.42 10.89 49.59
C GLY A 496 -65.40 11.95 50.15
N PRO A 497 -66.72 11.77 49.93
CA PRO A 497 -67.78 12.58 50.57
C PRO A 497 -67.80 12.43 52.10
N GLU A 498 -68.44 13.37 52.81
CA GLU A 498 -68.54 13.34 54.28
C GLU A 498 -69.19 12.05 54.82
N CYS A 499 -68.58 11.48 55.88
CA CYS A 499 -68.86 10.16 56.48
C CYS A 499 -68.68 8.92 55.55
N GLN A 500 -67.94 9.04 54.43
CA GLN A 500 -67.47 7.91 53.61
C GLN A 500 -65.93 7.79 53.54
N GLU A 501 -65.42 6.56 53.52
CA GLU A 501 -64.01 6.24 53.29
C GLU A 501 -63.85 5.60 51.92
N CYS A 502 -63.07 6.24 51.04
CA CYS A 502 -62.83 5.77 49.67
C CYS A 502 -61.41 5.24 49.50
N THR A 503 -61.26 4.17 48.73
CA THR A 503 -59.96 3.54 48.40
C THR A 503 -59.87 3.25 46.91
N CYS A 504 -58.65 3.36 46.36
CA CYS A 504 -58.38 2.93 44.99
C CYS A 504 -58.39 1.41 44.89
N SER A 505 -59.28 0.83 44.09
CA SER A 505 -59.39 -0.63 43.93
C SER A 505 -58.44 -1.17 42.86
N HIS A 506 -58.46 -2.49 42.65
CA HIS A 506 -57.77 -3.16 41.53
C HIS A 506 -58.73 -3.47 40.36
N GLU A 507 -59.98 -3.04 40.43
CA GLU A 507 -60.98 -3.26 39.38
C GLU A 507 -60.74 -2.28 38.24
N VAL A 508 -60.71 -2.77 37.00
CA VAL A 508 -60.43 -1.96 35.80
C VAL A 508 -61.73 -1.42 35.24
N ASP A 509 -61.78 -0.11 35.01
CA ASP A 509 -62.83 0.55 34.27
C ASP A 509 -62.73 0.16 32.77
N PRO A 510 -63.74 -0.49 32.19
CA PRO A 510 -63.71 -0.94 30.80
C PRO A 510 -63.74 0.21 29.77
N GLU A 511 -64.15 1.42 30.14
CA GLU A 511 -64.15 2.57 29.21
C GLU A 511 -62.79 3.29 29.18
N THR A 512 -62.16 3.46 30.34
CA THR A 512 -60.91 4.24 30.48
C THR A 512 -59.65 3.39 30.59
N GLY A 513 -59.78 2.12 30.97
CA GLY A 513 -58.67 1.20 31.22
C GLY A 513 -57.91 1.45 32.53
N LEU A 514 -58.35 2.41 33.35
CA LEU A 514 -57.80 2.79 34.65
C LEU A 514 -58.44 1.98 35.79
N PHE A 515 -57.95 2.11 37.02
CA PHE A 515 -58.59 1.48 38.18
C PHE A 515 -59.70 2.33 38.81
N ILE A 516 -60.70 1.68 39.41
CA ILE A 516 -61.91 2.33 39.97
C ILE A 516 -61.75 2.68 41.46
N VAL A 517 -62.26 3.84 41.89
CA VAL A 517 -62.33 4.25 43.31
C VAL A 517 -63.61 3.70 43.96
N LYS A 518 -63.49 3.08 45.14
CA LYS A 518 -64.60 2.45 45.88
C LYS A 518 -64.77 3.06 47.28
N CYS A 519 -65.99 3.43 47.66
CA CYS A 519 -66.30 4.13 48.93
C CYS A 519 -67.26 3.34 49.84
N ILE A 520 -67.05 3.39 51.17
CA ILE A 520 -67.87 2.73 52.21
C ILE A 520 -68.19 3.68 53.40
N MET A 521 -69.24 3.43 54.18
CA MET A 521 -69.72 4.29 55.30
C MET A 521 -68.95 4.06 56.62
N LYS A 522 -68.74 5.12 57.42
CA LYS A 522 -67.97 5.11 58.69
C LYS A 522 -68.83 4.84 59.95
N GLU A 523 -68.39 3.95 60.86
CA GLU A 523 -69.05 3.64 62.16
C GLU A 523 -68.37 4.34 63.37
N CYS A 524 -69.14 4.77 64.39
CA CYS A 524 -68.65 5.50 65.59
C CYS A 524 -68.48 4.60 66.83
N ASP A 525 -67.40 4.78 67.60
CA ASP A 525 -67.15 4.10 68.89
C ASP A 525 -67.56 4.98 70.09
N ARG A 526 -68.34 4.40 71.04
CA ARG A 526 -68.88 5.09 72.23
C ARG A 526 -68.21 4.68 73.55
N LYS A 527 -67.11 3.91 73.52
CA LYS A 527 -66.40 3.47 74.75
C LYS A 527 -65.21 4.36 75.07
N CYS A 528 -65.22 5.04 76.23
CA CYS A 528 -64.08 5.83 76.71
C CYS A 528 -63.11 5.03 77.60
N GLN A 529 -61.85 5.44 77.59
CA GLN A 529 -60.78 4.82 78.38
C GLN A 529 -60.89 5.18 79.88
N PRO A 530 -60.36 4.33 80.80
CA PRO A 530 -60.37 4.59 82.24
C PRO A 530 -59.73 5.95 82.58
N GLY A 531 -60.40 6.76 83.42
CA GLY A 531 -59.98 8.14 83.72
C GLY A 531 -60.59 9.22 82.79
N TYR A 532 -61.37 8.82 81.78
CA TYR A 532 -62.12 9.69 80.85
C TYR A 532 -63.62 9.33 80.82
N THR A 533 -64.49 10.28 80.49
CA THR A 533 -65.97 10.09 80.40
C THR A 533 -66.51 10.68 79.09
N TYR A 534 -67.45 9.99 78.41
CA TYR A 534 -68.01 10.39 77.11
C TYR A 534 -69.01 11.55 77.24
N MET A 535 -68.90 12.56 76.39
CA MET A 535 -69.84 13.67 76.24
C MET A 535 -70.19 13.86 74.75
N GLU A 536 -71.48 13.93 74.43
CA GLU A 536 -71.96 14.18 73.06
C GLU A 536 -71.73 15.66 72.66
N THR A 537 -71.18 15.90 71.45
CA THR A 537 -70.95 17.24 70.86
C THR A 537 -72.00 17.60 69.79
N ASN A 538 -71.90 18.81 69.22
CA ASN A 538 -72.90 19.50 68.39
C ASN A 538 -73.47 18.68 67.19
N PRO A 539 -74.62 19.09 66.61
CA PRO A 539 -75.32 18.34 65.55
C PRO A 539 -74.56 18.14 64.22
N ASP A 540 -73.47 18.86 63.99
CA ASP A 540 -72.73 18.87 62.71
C ASP A 540 -71.50 17.94 62.69
N GLU A 541 -71.23 17.19 63.77
CA GLU A 541 -70.13 16.23 63.87
C GLU A 541 -70.65 14.78 63.94
N CYS A 542 -70.08 13.89 63.11
CA CYS A 542 -70.56 12.50 62.92
C CYS A 542 -70.44 11.63 64.21
N CYS A 543 -69.56 11.96 65.18
CA CYS A 543 -69.42 11.25 66.49
C CYS A 543 -68.99 12.23 67.64
N GLY A 544 -69.38 11.99 68.91
CA GLY A 544 -68.99 12.80 70.11
C GLY A 544 -67.65 12.44 70.79
N GLU A 545 -67.25 13.12 71.89
CA GLU A 545 -65.88 13.10 72.46
C GLU A 545 -65.76 12.66 73.95
N CYS A 546 -64.60 12.11 74.35
CA CYS A 546 -64.28 11.69 75.74
C CYS A 546 -63.41 12.72 76.50
N VAL A 547 -63.81 13.14 77.72
CA VAL A 547 -63.13 14.20 78.52
C VAL A 547 -62.44 13.63 79.79
N GLN A 548 -61.23 14.09 80.13
CA GLN A 548 -60.37 13.58 81.20
C GLN A 548 -60.75 14.06 82.62
N THR A 549 -60.70 13.18 83.63
CA THR A 549 -61.04 13.51 85.03
C THR A 549 -59.95 13.20 86.08
N HIS A 550 -58.97 12.33 85.78
CA HIS A 550 -57.88 11.93 86.69
C HIS A 550 -56.51 11.88 85.97
N CYS A 551 -55.39 12.05 86.69
CA CYS A 551 -54.06 11.68 86.16
C CYS A 551 -53.93 10.16 86.18
N ILE A 552 -53.48 9.60 85.07
CA ILE A 552 -53.32 8.16 84.90
C ILE A 552 -51.82 7.86 84.93
N VAL A 553 -51.39 6.97 85.82
CA VAL A 553 -50.02 6.45 85.89
C VAL A 553 -50.07 4.95 85.62
N THR A 554 -49.59 4.55 84.46
CA THR A 554 -49.59 3.15 84.04
C THR A 554 -48.17 2.61 84.14
N LEU A 555 -47.99 1.56 84.95
CA LEU A 555 -46.72 0.82 85.02
C LEU A 555 -46.70 -0.27 83.96
N ASN A 556 -45.50 -0.73 83.60
CA ASN A 556 -45.30 -1.76 82.57
C ASN A 556 -46.00 -3.10 82.90
N ASP A 557 -46.31 -3.36 84.17
CA ASP A 557 -47.02 -4.57 84.62
C ASP A 557 -48.56 -4.42 84.54
N THR A 558 -49.06 -3.44 83.76
CA THR A 558 -50.49 -3.14 83.51
C THR A 558 -51.33 -2.73 84.72
N THR A 559 -50.72 -2.48 85.87
CA THR A 559 -51.37 -1.79 86.98
C THR A 559 -51.51 -0.30 86.65
N THR A 560 -52.76 0.14 86.54
CA THR A 560 -53.12 1.54 86.33
C THR A 560 -53.42 2.18 87.67
N GLN A 561 -52.65 3.21 88.03
CA GLN A 561 -52.86 3.97 89.24
C GLN A 561 -53.40 5.35 88.93
N LEU A 562 -54.55 5.66 89.52
CA LEU A 562 -55.19 6.96 89.38
C LEU A 562 -54.71 7.87 90.50
N LEU A 563 -54.07 8.97 90.12
CA LEU A 563 -53.58 9.97 91.08
C LEU A 563 -54.51 11.19 91.06
N PRO A 564 -55.00 11.63 92.23
CA PRO A 564 -55.65 12.94 92.37
C PRO A 564 -54.65 14.08 92.14
N PRO A 565 -55.11 15.29 91.79
CA PRO A 565 -54.24 16.44 91.62
C PRO A 565 -53.49 16.79 92.93
N GLY A 566 -52.15 16.77 92.90
CA GLY A 566 -51.26 17.20 94.01
C GLY A 566 -50.45 16.11 94.72
N GLU A 567 -50.66 14.81 94.43
CA GLU A 567 -49.93 13.69 95.08
C GLU A 567 -48.68 13.22 94.32
N THR A 568 -47.70 12.65 95.04
CA THR A 568 -46.49 11.98 94.51
C THR A 568 -46.41 10.53 94.96
N TRP A 569 -46.07 9.61 94.05
CA TRP A 569 -46.05 8.17 94.27
C TRP A 569 -44.82 7.49 93.62
N THR A 570 -44.26 6.48 94.30
CA THR A 570 -43.09 5.68 93.85
C THR A 570 -43.43 4.19 93.66
N PRO A 571 -42.98 3.56 92.56
CA PRO A 571 -43.22 2.14 92.33
C PRO A 571 -42.38 1.24 93.27
N PRO A 572 -42.95 0.14 93.82
CA PRO A 572 -42.22 -0.79 94.68
C PRO A 572 -41.03 -1.50 93.99
N HIS A 573 -41.11 -1.71 92.67
CA HIS A 573 -40.16 -2.50 91.88
C HIS A 573 -39.06 -1.69 91.18
N ASN A 574 -39.20 -0.37 91.11
CA ASN A 574 -38.21 0.51 90.50
C ASN A 574 -37.97 1.73 91.39
N LYS A 575 -36.92 1.64 92.21
CA LYS A 575 -36.59 2.66 93.22
C LYS A 575 -35.97 3.93 92.64
N CYS A 576 -35.82 4.01 91.32
CA CYS A 576 -35.13 5.11 90.64
C CYS A 576 -36.11 6.11 89.99
N VAL A 577 -37.42 5.88 90.10
CA VAL A 577 -38.46 6.65 89.39
C VAL A 577 -39.55 7.15 90.35
N TYR A 578 -39.95 8.41 90.23
CA TYR A 578 -41.00 9.07 91.02
C TYR A 578 -42.06 9.72 90.09
N TYR A 579 -43.35 9.68 90.45
CA TYR A 579 -44.45 10.26 89.65
C TYR A 579 -45.30 11.24 90.48
N THR A 580 -45.59 12.44 89.95
CA THR A 580 -46.38 13.49 90.62
C THR A 580 -47.50 14.00 89.70
N CYS A 581 -48.75 14.08 90.17
CA CYS A 581 -49.87 14.63 89.38
C CYS A 581 -50.07 16.13 89.64
N ILE A 582 -50.04 16.96 88.59
CA ILE A 582 -50.28 18.41 88.67
C ILE A 582 -51.32 18.87 87.63
N ARG A 583 -51.99 20.01 87.90
CA ARG A 583 -52.89 20.66 86.95
C ARG A 583 -52.14 21.75 86.21
N SER A 584 -52.11 21.67 84.87
CA SER A 584 -51.44 22.64 84.02
C SER A 584 -52.30 22.95 82.79
N ASN A 585 -52.60 24.23 82.54
CA ASN A 585 -53.40 24.71 81.41
C ASN A 585 -54.75 23.98 81.20
N GLY A 586 -55.48 23.70 82.28
CA GLY A 586 -56.80 23.06 82.21
C GLY A 586 -56.77 21.52 82.04
N ALA A 587 -55.61 20.91 81.83
CA ALA A 587 -55.43 19.46 81.76
C ALA A 587 -54.73 18.91 83.02
N LEU A 588 -54.98 17.63 83.34
CA LEU A 588 -54.33 16.91 84.43
C LEU A 588 -53.16 16.10 83.87
N ILE A 589 -51.93 16.44 84.28
CA ILE A 589 -50.70 15.82 83.76
C ILE A 589 -49.87 15.16 84.88
N THR A 590 -49.31 14.00 84.57
CA THR A 590 -48.34 13.31 85.44
C THR A 590 -46.93 13.69 85.04
N ILE A 591 -46.12 14.15 85.98
CA ILE A 591 -44.69 14.42 85.77
C ILE A 591 -43.89 13.26 86.38
N ASN A 592 -42.96 12.69 85.62
CA ASN A 592 -42.03 11.68 86.12
C ASN A 592 -40.63 12.28 86.37
N SER A 593 -39.92 11.76 87.36
CA SER A 593 -38.49 12.03 87.56
C SER A 593 -37.75 10.70 87.72
N ASN A 594 -36.68 10.51 86.93
CA ASN A 594 -35.96 9.23 86.80
C ASN A 594 -34.45 9.43 86.98
N VAL A 595 -33.80 8.54 87.74
CA VAL A 595 -32.34 8.49 87.93
C VAL A 595 -31.73 7.51 86.91
N VAL A 596 -30.91 8.00 85.97
CA VAL A 596 -30.36 7.22 84.85
C VAL A 596 -28.97 6.64 85.17
N CYS A 597 -28.78 5.33 84.94
CA CYS A 597 -27.49 4.63 85.08
C CYS A 597 -26.71 4.55 83.74
N PRO A 598 -25.36 4.52 83.74
CA PRO A 598 -24.54 4.24 82.54
C PRO A 598 -24.76 2.82 81.99
N SER A 599 -24.51 2.59 80.69
CA SER A 599 -24.68 1.27 80.04
C SER A 599 -23.72 0.21 80.60
N PHE A 600 -24.19 -1.03 80.73
CA PHE A 600 -23.46 -2.13 81.39
C PHE A 600 -23.61 -3.43 80.58
N GLU A 601 -22.51 -3.97 80.03
CA GLU A 601 -22.50 -5.18 79.18
C GLU A 601 -21.73 -6.34 79.83
N GLU A 602 -22.44 -7.40 80.24
CA GLU A 602 -21.86 -8.51 81.02
C GLU A 602 -20.81 -9.34 80.24
N SER A 603 -20.82 -9.29 78.91
CA SER A 603 -19.90 -10.02 78.03
C SER A 603 -18.53 -9.35 77.86
N GLU A 604 -18.45 -8.05 78.11
CA GLU A 604 -17.18 -7.32 78.07
C GLU A 604 -16.43 -7.51 79.39
N CYS A 605 -17.13 -7.85 80.48
CA CYS A 605 -16.61 -8.09 81.82
C CYS A 605 -15.77 -9.38 82.00
N GLN A 606 -14.74 -9.34 82.84
CA GLN A 606 -14.04 -10.53 83.33
C GLN A 606 -14.95 -11.35 84.27
N PRO A 607 -14.98 -12.69 84.15
CA PRO A 607 -15.90 -13.54 84.91
C PRO A 607 -15.74 -13.37 86.43
N GLY A 608 -16.84 -13.09 87.15
CA GLY A 608 -16.91 -13.06 88.62
C GLY A 608 -16.78 -11.68 89.28
N THR A 609 -16.78 -10.58 88.52
CA THR A 609 -16.45 -9.22 89.05
C THR A 609 -17.65 -8.25 89.16
N ILE A 610 -18.89 -8.70 89.03
CA ILE A 610 -20.09 -7.84 88.94
C ILE A 610 -20.70 -7.52 90.33
N GLN A 611 -20.93 -6.23 90.66
CA GLN A 611 -21.59 -5.79 91.91
C GLN A 611 -22.62 -4.63 91.70
N THR A 612 -23.52 -4.37 92.66
CA THR A 612 -24.57 -3.33 92.61
C THR A 612 -24.32 -2.21 93.62
N ALA A 613 -24.52 -0.94 93.24
CA ALA A 613 -24.25 0.25 94.05
C ALA A 613 -25.27 0.46 95.21
N ALA A 614 -24.85 1.17 96.27
CA ALA A 614 -25.54 1.25 97.58
C ALA A 614 -26.95 1.89 97.59
N ASN A 615 -27.35 2.63 96.56
CA ASN A 615 -28.70 3.19 96.39
C ASN A 615 -29.68 2.21 95.69
N GLY A 616 -29.22 0.99 95.37
CA GLY A 616 -30.04 -0.08 94.81
C GLY A 616 -30.43 0.10 93.34
N CYS A 617 -29.80 1.03 92.60
CA CYS A 617 -30.19 1.37 91.23
C CYS A 617 -29.26 0.82 90.12
N CYS A 618 -27.91 0.83 90.24
CA CYS A 618 -26.98 0.55 89.12
C CYS A 618 -25.92 -0.56 89.40
N LYS A 619 -25.44 -1.28 88.36
CA LYS A 619 -24.42 -2.38 88.40
C LYS A 619 -23.05 -2.00 87.77
N VAL A 620 -21.92 -2.63 88.18
CA VAL A 620 -20.53 -2.35 87.72
C VAL A 620 -19.63 -3.62 87.61
N CYS A 621 -18.61 -3.64 86.71
CA CYS A 621 -17.64 -4.75 86.42
C CYS A 621 -16.30 -4.28 85.75
N LEU A 622 -15.38 -5.19 85.35
CA LEU A 622 -14.07 -4.91 84.68
C LEU A 622 -13.93 -5.54 83.25
N GLU A 623 -13.62 -4.79 82.17
CA GLU A 623 -13.75 -5.22 80.72
C GLU A 623 -12.46 -5.67 79.92
N LYS A 624 -12.53 -6.17 78.64
CA LYS A 624 -11.43 -6.73 77.75
C LYS A 624 -11.14 -5.95 76.40
N GLU A 625 -9.89 -5.80 75.88
CA GLU A 625 -9.45 -4.79 74.82
C GLU A 625 -9.04 -5.26 73.34
N LYS A 626 -9.00 -4.32 72.34
CA LYS A 626 -8.47 -4.36 70.91
C LYS A 626 -7.58 -3.12 70.55
N GLY A 627 -6.58 -3.13 69.61
CA GLY A 627 -5.53 -2.05 69.39
C GLY A 627 -5.20 -1.45 67.98
N CYS A 628 -4.16 -0.56 67.88
CA CYS A 628 -3.69 0.41 66.81
C CYS A 628 -3.23 -0.07 65.39
N LYS A 629 -3.51 0.71 64.29
CA LYS A 629 -3.25 0.36 62.84
C LYS A 629 -2.94 1.56 61.87
N LYS A 630 -2.48 1.30 60.61
CA LYS A 630 -2.10 2.29 59.55
C LYS A 630 -3.20 2.59 58.52
N MET A 631 -3.33 3.86 58.11
CA MET A 631 -4.27 4.41 57.13
C MET A 631 -3.56 5.31 56.07
N SER A 632 -4.12 5.51 54.87
CA SER A 632 -3.52 6.32 53.78
C SER A 632 -4.52 7.15 52.96
N MET A 633 -4.12 8.33 52.45
CA MET A 633 -4.91 9.25 51.59
C MET A 633 -4.04 10.00 50.53
N LYS A 634 -4.60 10.48 49.40
CA LYS A 634 -3.88 11.28 48.38
C LYS A 634 -4.29 12.75 48.40
N ILE A 635 -3.34 13.68 48.51
CA ILE A 635 -3.62 15.13 48.56
C ILE A 635 -2.53 15.97 47.85
N HIS A 636 -2.85 17.18 47.41
CA HIS A 636 -1.82 18.15 47.00
C HIS A 636 -1.14 18.76 48.22
N VAL A 637 0.18 18.87 48.20
CA VAL A 637 0.94 19.48 49.31
C VAL A 637 0.99 20.98 49.08
N THR A 638 0.52 21.76 50.05
CA THR A 638 0.54 23.22 50.04
C THR A 638 1.33 23.75 51.23
N HIS A 639 2.33 24.60 50.97
CA HIS A 639 3.11 25.26 52.01
C HIS A 639 3.42 26.71 51.62
N ASN A 640 3.16 27.67 52.53
CA ASN A 640 3.38 29.11 52.33
C ASN A 640 2.90 29.65 50.96
N ASN A 641 1.66 29.32 50.58
CA ASN A 641 1.01 29.69 49.30
C ASN A 641 1.69 29.14 48.02
N CYS A 642 2.48 28.08 48.15
CA CYS A 642 3.01 27.30 47.04
C CYS A 642 2.44 25.88 47.07
N GLN A 643 2.18 25.27 45.90
CA GLN A 643 1.49 23.98 45.81
C GLN A 643 2.23 22.99 44.92
N SER A 644 2.18 21.69 45.25
CA SER A 644 2.69 20.63 44.40
C SER A 644 1.83 20.48 43.14
N ALA A 645 2.48 20.37 41.98
CA ALA A 645 1.77 20.23 40.70
C ALA A 645 0.88 18.97 40.65
N GLU A 646 1.29 17.88 41.29
CA GLU A 646 0.55 16.62 41.36
C GLU A 646 0.14 16.26 42.81
N MET A 647 -0.90 15.43 42.98
CA MET A 647 -1.33 14.90 44.28
C MET A 647 -0.41 13.76 44.72
N VAL A 648 -0.03 13.74 45.99
CA VAL A 648 0.91 12.77 46.56
C VAL A 648 0.27 11.96 47.70
N ASP A 649 0.70 10.70 47.88
CA ASP A 649 0.21 9.78 48.92
C ASP A 649 0.74 10.14 50.31
N MET A 650 -0.17 10.31 51.27
CA MET A 650 0.09 10.65 52.67
C MET A 650 -0.59 9.65 53.61
N SER A 651 0.19 9.02 54.49
CA SER A 651 -0.24 7.97 55.42
C SER A 651 -0.18 8.40 56.89
N TYR A 652 -1.03 7.82 57.74
CA TYR A 652 -1.17 8.13 59.18
C TYR A 652 -1.62 6.91 60.03
N CYS A 653 -1.55 7.01 61.37
CA CYS A 653 -1.89 5.93 62.32
C CYS A 653 -3.16 6.21 63.13
N GLU A 654 -3.97 5.18 63.37
CA GLU A 654 -5.20 5.29 64.15
C GLU A 654 -5.55 4.02 64.95
N GLY A 655 -6.02 4.20 66.19
CA GLY A 655 -6.52 3.14 67.08
C GLY A 655 -6.03 3.28 68.54
N PRO A 656 -6.55 2.48 69.48
CA PRO A 656 -6.22 2.63 70.91
C PRO A 656 -4.92 1.91 71.29
N CYS A 657 -4.22 2.47 72.28
CA CYS A 657 -2.95 1.98 72.82
C CYS A 657 -2.92 2.09 74.35
N ASN A 658 -2.40 1.06 75.01
CA ASN A 658 -2.55 0.91 76.46
C ASN A 658 -1.68 1.91 77.23
N THR A 659 -2.35 2.79 77.99
CA THR A 659 -1.76 3.87 78.78
C THR A 659 -2.16 3.70 80.25
N TYR A 660 -1.23 3.81 81.19
CA TYR A 660 -1.48 3.67 82.63
C TYR A 660 -0.64 4.60 83.51
N SER A 661 -1.07 4.82 84.75
CA SER A 661 -0.33 5.55 85.80
C SER A 661 -0.44 4.78 87.11
N ILE A 662 0.68 4.48 87.74
CA ILE A 662 0.74 3.67 88.96
C ILE A 662 1.85 4.15 89.91
N TYR A 663 1.58 4.16 91.21
CA TYR A 663 2.56 4.52 92.25
C TYR A 663 3.52 3.37 92.50
N SER A 664 4.82 3.58 92.34
CA SER A 664 5.85 2.55 92.52
C SER A 664 6.73 2.87 93.73
N GLN A 665 6.71 1.96 94.70
CA GLN A 665 7.45 2.07 95.95
C GLN A 665 8.98 1.93 95.75
N SER A 666 9.43 1.21 94.71
CA SER A 666 10.85 1.07 94.37
C SER A 666 11.46 2.29 93.64
N ALA A 667 10.61 3.14 93.06
CA ALA A 667 11.00 4.41 92.44
C ALA A 667 10.66 5.62 93.31
N GLU A 668 10.20 5.40 94.55
CA GLU A 668 9.71 6.40 95.52
C GLU A 668 8.78 7.46 94.88
N GLY A 669 7.91 7.07 93.96
CA GLY A 669 7.09 8.01 93.19
C GLY A 669 6.09 7.39 92.25
N THR A 670 5.28 8.23 91.58
CA THR A 670 4.28 7.77 90.61
C THR A 670 4.89 7.59 89.23
N THR A 671 4.85 6.37 88.71
CA THR A 671 5.28 6.02 87.35
C THR A 671 4.12 6.10 86.39
N PHE A 672 4.34 6.73 85.24
CA PHE A 672 3.36 6.88 84.18
C PHE A 672 3.89 6.21 82.91
N SER A 673 3.05 5.45 82.22
CA SER A 673 3.31 4.91 80.89
C SER A 673 2.17 5.31 79.97
N CYS A 674 2.34 6.38 79.20
CA CYS A 674 1.40 6.71 78.15
C CYS A 674 1.87 6.09 76.85
N ALA A 675 0.99 5.41 76.12
CA ALA A 675 1.26 4.93 74.78
C ALA A 675 0.17 5.45 73.86
N CYS A 676 0.58 6.18 72.82
CA CYS A 676 -0.34 6.60 71.76
C CYS A 676 -0.08 5.76 70.52
N CYS A 677 -1.13 5.58 69.72
CA CYS A 677 -0.99 5.04 68.38
C CYS A 677 -0.26 6.06 67.52
N LYS A 678 0.97 5.76 67.16
CA LYS A 678 1.83 6.64 66.39
C LYS A 678 2.64 5.85 65.38
N GLU A 679 3.25 6.58 64.45
CA GLU A 679 4.17 6.01 63.48
C GLU A 679 5.38 5.41 64.20
N VAL A 680 5.66 4.15 63.92
CA VAL A 680 6.87 3.45 64.37
C VAL A 680 7.98 3.66 63.35
N HIS A 681 7.62 3.71 62.08
CA HIS A 681 8.54 3.94 60.98
C HIS A 681 7.96 4.93 59.97
N SER A 682 8.76 5.90 59.56
CA SER A 682 8.39 6.92 58.57
C SER A 682 9.55 7.29 57.65
N SER A 683 9.26 7.62 56.40
CA SER A 683 10.21 8.07 55.40
C SER A 683 9.91 9.52 54.97
N ASN A 684 10.94 10.35 54.77
CA ASN A 684 10.73 11.70 54.21
C ASN A 684 10.72 11.64 52.69
N ARG A 685 9.70 12.23 52.07
CA ARG A 685 9.54 12.33 50.62
C ARG A 685 9.53 13.78 50.21
N THR A 686 10.34 14.15 49.21
CA THR A 686 10.46 15.52 48.71
C THR A 686 9.65 15.71 47.45
N VAL A 687 8.89 16.80 47.41
CA VAL A 687 8.14 17.25 46.24
C VAL A 687 8.43 18.72 45.98
N ASN A 688 8.54 19.11 44.71
CA ASN A 688 8.74 20.50 44.34
C ASN A 688 7.40 21.25 44.38
N LEU A 689 7.35 22.35 45.13
CA LEU A 689 6.19 23.23 45.20
C LEU A 689 6.40 24.42 44.28
N LEU A 690 5.37 24.75 43.50
CA LEU A 690 5.35 25.91 42.62
C LEU A 690 4.67 27.08 43.33
N CYS A 691 5.37 28.21 43.45
CA CYS A 691 4.87 29.42 44.08
C CYS A 691 4.29 30.40 43.05
N LEU A 692 3.34 31.25 43.47
CA LEU A 692 2.68 32.24 42.61
C LEU A 692 3.63 33.30 42.02
N ASN A 693 4.82 33.48 42.61
CA ASN A 693 5.89 34.35 42.11
C ASN A 693 6.83 33.66 41.09
N GLY A 694 6.55 32.40 40.70
CA GLY A 694 7.32 31.65 39.70
C GLY A 694 8.53 30.89 40.23
N GLU A 695 8.81 30.99 41.53
CA GLU A 695 9.89 30.23 42.18
C GLU A 695 9.44 28.79 42.46
N THR A 696 10.36 27.84 42.32
CA THR A 696 10.11 26.43 42.67
C THR A 696 10.92 26.05 43.90
N ILE A 697 10.25 25.70 44.99
CA ILE A 697 10.88 25.35 46.25
C ILE A 697 10.72 23.85 46.54
N PRO A 698 11.81 23.09 46.80
CA PRO A 698 11.69 21.70 47.22
C PRO A 698 11.15 21.63 48.66
N TYR A 699 10.11 20.83 48.86
CA TYR A 699 9.46 20.64 50.16
C TYR A 699 9.38 19.16 50.52
N SER A 700 9.90 18.80 51.69
CA SER A 700 9.90 17.43 52.19
C SER A 700 8.78 17.23 53.21
N TYR A 701 7.94 16.22 52.98
CA TYR A 701 6.91 15.78 53.93
C TYR A 701 7.16 14.34 54.41
N MET A 702 6.65 14.03 55.59
CA MET A 702 6.83 12.72 56.22
C MET A 702 5.73 11.75 55.79
N HIS A 703 6.11 10.55 55.36
CA HIS A 703 5.22 9.47 54.97
C HIS A 703 5.34 8.31 55.95
N VAL A 704 4.23 7.88 56.56
CA VAL A 704 4.21 6.79 57.55
C VAL A 704 4.28 5.43 56.86
N GLU A 705 5.24 4.60 57.26
CA GLU A 705 5.40 3.25 56.73
C GLU A 705 4.71 2.21 57.63
N GLU A 706 4.74 2.37 58.96
CA GLU A 706 4.16 1.42 59.92
C GLU A 706 3.67 2.12 61.21
N CYS A 707 2.61 1.57 61.81
CA CYS A 707 1.94 2.10 63.00
C CYS A 707 1.97 1.12 64.17
N GLY A 708 2.16 1.66 65.37
CA GLY A 708 2.17 0.86 66.59
C GLY A 708 1.97 1.71 67.85
N CYS A 709 1.85 1.04 68.98
CA CYS A 709 1.70 1.70 70.27
C CYS A 709 3.07 2.08 70.81
N GLY A 710 3.44 3.35 70.66
CA GLY A 710 4.71 3.86 71.15
C GLY A 710 4.54 4.68 72.42
N GLN A 711 5.44 4.47 73.39
CA GLN A 711 5.43 5.23 74.63
C GLN A 711 5.69 6.74 74.39
N THR A 712 4.97 7.58 75.13
CA THR A 712 4.98 9.04 75.11
C THR A 712 4.94 9.55 76.56
N SER A 713 5.52 10.72 76.84
CA SER A 713 5.50 11.30 78.19
C SER A 713 4.13 11.92 78.52
N CYS A 714 3.61 11.64 79.72
CA CYS A 714 2.30 12.12 80.16
C CYS A 714 2.42 13.55 80.74
N THR A 715 2.03 14.60 80.01
CA THR A 715 2.06 16.00 80.48
C THR A 715 0.72 16.43 81.12
N LYS A 716 0.78 17.13 82.27
CA LYS A 716 -0.40 17.68 82.97
C LYS A 716 -0.81 19.03 82.35
N PHE A 717 -1.94 19.11 81.65
CA PHE A 717 -2.45 20.38 81.10
C PHE A 717 -3.39 21.10 82.08
N GLY A 718 -3.02 22.33 82.44
CA GLY A 718 -3.86 23.30 83.13
C GLY A 718 -4.75 24.09 82.17
N VAL A 719 -5.94 24.42 82.69
CA VAL A 719 -6.91 25.45 82.30
C VAL A 719 -6.38 26.53 81.36
N HIS A 720 -7.05 26.77 80.22
CA HIS A 720 -7.40 28.15 79.80
C HIS A 720 -8.49 28.23 78.71
N ASP A 721 -9.50 29.03 79.05
CA ASP A 721 -10.40 29.91 78.29
C ASP A 721 -10.74 29.66 76.81
N ARG A 722 -12.05 29.46 76.61
CA ARG A 722 -12.75 29.78 75.35
C ARG A 722 -12.62 31.28 75.04
N ARG A 723 -11.83 31.64 74.02
CA ARG A 723 -12.01 32.93 73.32
C ARG A 723 -13.06 32.78 72.22
N ARG A 724 -14.06 33.68 72.25
CA ARG A 724 -15.13 33.85 71.27
C ARG A 724 -14.72 34.91 70.24
N ARG A 725 -14.99 34.62 68.97
CA ARG A 725 -15.25 35.55 67.83
C ARG A 725 -14.04 36.42 67.40
N SER A 726 -13.95 36.98 66.20
CA SER A 726 -14.66 36.95 64.91
C SER A 726 -13.71 37.67 63.92
N PHE A 727 -13.88 37.42 62.64
CA PHE A 727 -13.15 38.00 61.51
C PHE A 727 -12.96 39.54 61.56
N THR A 728 -11.82 40.01 61.06
CA THR A 728 -11.69 41.30 60.35
C THR A 728 -10.68 41.18 59.21
N LEU A 729 -11.06 41.75 58.07
CA LEU A 729 -10.23 42.00 56.88
C LEU A 729 -8.98 42.83 57.23
N THR A 730 -7.83 42.35 56.77
CA THR A 730 -6.81 43.10 56.00
C THR A 730 -5.89 42.10 55.33
#